data_AF-E5C690-F1
#
_entry.id   AF-E5C690-F1
#
_cell.length_a   1.000
_cell.length_b   1.000
_cell.length_c   1.000
_cell.angle_alpha   90.00
_cell.angle_beta   90.00
_cell.angle_gamma   90.00
#
_symmetry.space_group_name_H-M   'P 1'
#
loop_
_entity.id
_entity.type
_entity.pdbx_description
1 polymer ?
#
loop_
_entity_poly.entity_id
_entity_poly.type
_entity_poly.pdbx_seq_one_letter_code
_entity_poly.pdbx_strand_id
1 'polypeptide(L)'
;MKCISAFFSLCLVAAFVVAQPNYDFSKLKREHLGRGVIAIRENPSTVAVSWRYLSSDPMDESFDVYRDGEKINKHPVRNATFFQDIYKGTNSVLYTVKAIKSKTESSYQLPSDAPAGYLNIPLNRPENGTTPAGQSYYYAPNDASIGDVDGDGEYEIILKWDPSNAHDNSHDGYTGEVYFDCYKLSGKLLWRINLGRNIRAGAHYTQFMVFDLDTDGKAEVVMKTADGTVDGKGKVIGDAQADYRNEQGRILTGPEYLTVFNGLTGEAMQTIDYVPGRGNLMDWGDNRGNRSDRFLACVAYLDGIHPSVVMCRGYYTRTVLAAYDWNGKELKERWMFDSNHPGCEDYAGQGNHNLRVGDVDGDGCDEIIYGSCAIDHNGKGLYTTKMGHGDAIHLTHFDPSRKGLQVWDCHENKRDGSTYRDAATGEILFQIKDSTDVGRCMAADIDPTQPGVEMWSLASGGIRNVKGEVVKARVRGLSCNMAVWWDGDLLRELLDRNIVSKYNWEKGICERIAIFEGALSNNGTKATPCLQGDIVGDWREEVLLRTADNTALRLYVSTIPTDYRFHTFLEDPVYRISIATQNVAYNQPTQPGFYFGPDLQGTIFRGCKIPLPVSAQKKKTVVNDSNTPLHLLQPAYQGTYGDLTPEQVKKDVDRVFAYIDKETPARVVDKNTGKVITNYATMGEEAQLERGAFRLASYEWGVTYSALIAASEATGDTRYMDYVQNRFRFLAEVAPHFKRVYKEKGTTDPQLLQILTPHALDDAGAVCAAMMKVRLKDPSLPVDELIRNYFDFIIHKEYRLADGTFARNRPQRNTLWLDDMFMGIPAVAQMSCYDKEQKDKYLAEAVRQFLQFADRMFIPEKGLYRHGWVESSTDHPAFCWARANGWAMLTACELLDVLPEDYPQRAKVMDYFRAHVRGVTALQSGEGFWHQLLDRNDSYLETSATAIYVYCLAHAINKGWIDAIAYGPVAHLGWHAVAGKINAEGQVEGTCVGTGMAFDPAFYYYRPVNVYAAHGYGPVLWAGAEMIRLLKKQYPQMNDSAVQYYQVKQKTTAPIFAIDTEEKKD
;
A
#
# COMPACT_ATOMS: atom_id res chain seq x y z
N MET A 1 69.72 6.47 -45.33
CA MET A 1 69.73 7.55 -44.31
C MET A 1 68.33 7.60 -43.72
N LYS A 2 68.11 6.98 -42.54
CA LYS A 2 68.09 7.61 -41.19
C LYS A 2 66.84 8.50 -41.02
N CYS A 3 65.91 8.36 -40.07
CA CYS A 3 65.82 7.67 -38.77
C CYS A 3 64.34 7.25 -38.55
N ILE A 4 64.01 6.00 -38.18
CA ILE A 4 63.76 5.51 -36.80
C ILE A 4 63.12 6.55 -35.86
N SER A 5 61.85 6.34 -35.52
CA SER A 5 61.26 6.76 -34.24
C SER A 5 60.25 5.70 -33.83
N ALA A 6 60.75 4.71 -33.09
CA ALA A 6 59.95 3.81 -32.28
C ALA A 6 59.53 4.57 -31.01
N PHE A 7 58.25 4.53 -30.66
CA PHE A 7 57.84 4.70 -29.28
C PHE A 7 56.94 3.53 -28.91
N PHE A 8 57.49 2.71 -28.02
CA PHE A 8 56.86 1.58 -27.38
C PHE A 8 55.57 2.02 -26.66
N SER A 9 54.44 1.38 -27.02
CA SER A 9 53.32 1.22 -26.10
C SER A 9 53.79 0.32 -24.96
N LEU A 10 54.26 0.94 -23.88
CA LEU A 10 54.49 0.23 -22.63
C LEU A 10 53.11 -0.05 -22.03
N CYS A 11 52.68 -1.32 -22.11
CA CYS A 11 51.61 -1.85 -21.28
C CYS A 11 52.04 -1.68 -19.81
N LEU A 12 51.65 -0.57 -19.18
CA LEU A 12 51.52 -0.50 -17.74
C LEU A 12 50.25 -1.28 -17.37
N VAL A 13 50.43 -2.58 -17.16
CA VAL A 13 49.58 -3.34 -16.25
C VAL A 13 49.85 -2.75 -14.87
N ALA A 14 49.15 -1.67 -14.53
CA ALA A 14 48.99 -1.29 -13.13
C ALA A 14 48.15 -2.40 -12.50
N ALA A 15 48.80 -3.25 -11.71
CA ALA A 15 48.13 -4.17 -10.82
C ALA A 15 47.23 -3.34 -9.89
N PHE A 16 45.93 -3.37 -10.16
CA PHE A 16 44.90 -2.81 -9.30
C PHE A 16 44.83 -3.70 -8.06
N VAL A 17 45.52 -3.30 -6.98
CA VAL A 17 45.28 -3.89 -5.66
C VAL A 17 43.96 -3.31 -5.14
N VAL A 18 43.06 -4.25 -4.85
CA VAL A 18 41.60 -4.17 -4.72
C VAL A 18 41.21 -3.59 -3.35
N ALA A 19 40.09 -2.87 -3.30
CA ALA A 19 39.28 -2.69 -2.09
C ALA A 19 37.81 -2.56 -2.53
N GLN A 20 37.25 -3.70 -2.91
CA GLN A 20 35.83 -4.10 -2.80
C GLN A 20 35.82 -5.25 -1.78
N PRO A 21 34.67 -5.75 -1.29
CA PRO A 21 34.62 -7.06 -0.66
C PRO A 21 35.38 -8.06 -1.54
N ASN A 22 36.39 -8.69 -0.97
CA ASN A 22 37.42 -9.44 -1.67
C ASN A 22 37.35 -10.93 -1.32
N TYR A 23 36.12 -11.45 -1.29
CA TYR A 23 35.87 -12.86 -1.02
C TYR A 23 36.56 -13.74 -2.07
N ASP A 24 37.26 -14.77 -1.59
CA ASP A 24 37.76 -15.84 -2.44
C ASP A 24 36.62 -16.83 -2.72
N PHE A 25 35.79 -16.52 -3.73
CA PHE A 25 34.65 -17.35 -4.16
C PHE A 25 35.05 -18.79 -4.56
N SER A 26 36.34 -19.09 -4.77
CA SER A 26 36.81 -20.45 -5.02
C SER A 26 36.90 -21.31 -3.75
N LYS A 27 36.96 -20.66 -2.58
CA LYS A 27 37.01 -21.32 -1.26
C LYS A 27 35.74 -21.11 -0.46
N LEU A 28 35.12 -19.93 -0.58
CA LEU A 28 33.94 -19.54 0.18
C LEU A 28 32.82 -20.58 0.05
N LYS A 29 32.33 -21.07 1.20
CA LYS A 29 31.23 -22.03 1.27
C LYS A 29 29.91 -21.29 1.18
N ARG A 30 29.11 -21.63 0.17
CA ARG A 30 27.81 -21.00 -0.11
C ARG A 30 26.76 -22.09 -0.29
N GLU A 31 25.51 -21.72 -0.09
CA GLU A 31 24.35 -22.59 -0.32
C GLU A 31 24.31 -23.08 -1.78
N HIS A 32 23.87 -24.32 -1.98
CA HIS A 32 23.68 -24.88 -3.31
C HIS A 32 22.26 -24.60 -3.80
N LEU A 33 22.09 -23.57 -4.62
CA LEU A 33 20.76 -23.15 -5.06
C LEU A 33 20.26 -23.91 -6.29
N GLY A 34 19.01 -24.34 -6.22
CA GLY A 34 18.21 -24.76 -7.36
C GLY A 34 17.79 -23.56 -8.21
N ARG A 35 16.98 -23.81 -9.24
CA ARG A 35 16.53 -22.75 -10.15
C ARG A 35 15.46 -21.85 -9.56
N GLY A 36 14.87 -22.18 -8.40
CA GLY A 36 13.85 -21.33 -7.79
C GLY A 36 12.70 -21.01 -8.75
N VAL A 37 12.33 -21.97 -9.62
CA VAL A 37 11.29 -21.72 -10.62
C VAL A 37 10.00 -21.38 -9.91
N ILE A 38 9.36 -20.29 -10.32
CA ILE A 38 8.06 -19.89 -9.80
C ILE A 38 7.16 -19.48 -10.96
N ALA A 39 5.90 -19.89 -10.90
CA ALA A 39 4.87 -19.46 -11.84
C ALA A 39 3.73 -18.81 -11.07
N ILE A 40 3.42 -17.55 -11.38
CA ILE A 40 2.40 -16.74 -10.71
C ILE A 40 1.42 -16.20 -11.74
N ARG A 41 0.12 -16.24 -11.43
CA ARG A 41 -0.88 -15.61 -12.30
C ARG A 41 -0.71 -14.09 -12.22
N GLU A 42 -0.49 -13.46 -13.35
CA GLU A 42 -0.57 -12.00 -13.45
C GLU A 42 -2.05 -11.57 -13.52
N ASN A 43 -2.83 -12.32 -14.29
CA ASN A 43 -4.26 -12.13 -14.48
C ASN A 43 -4.90 -13.48 -14.90
N PRO A 44 -6.23 -13.58 -15.09
CA PRO A 44 -6.88 -14.84 -15.46
C PRO A 44 -6.40 -15.50 -16.76
N SER A 45 -5.61 -14.80 -17.59
CA SER A 45 -5.17 -15.25 -18.90
C SER A 45 -3.65 -15.30 -19.12
N THR A 46 -2.88 -14.88 -18.11
CA THR A 46 -1.42 -14.71 -18.22
C THR A 46 -0.74 -15.21 -16.96
N VAL A 47 0.29 -16.03 -17.13
CA VAL A 47 1.15 -16.54 -16.06
C VAL A 47 2.56 -16.02 -16.28
N ALA A 48 3.10 -15.34 -15.28
CA ALA A 48 4.51 -14.96 -15.22
C ALA A 48 5.31 -16.13 -14.66
N VAL A 49 6.33 -16.58 -15.38
CA VAL A 49 7.27 -17.62 -14.97
C VAL A 49 8.64 -16.98 -14.84
N SER A 50 9.24 -17.03 -13.66
CA SER A 50 10.60 -16.53 -13.40
C SER A 50 11.46 -17.61 -12.74
N TRP A 51 12.78 -17.46 -12.86
CA TRP A 51 13.75 -18.42 -12.32
C TRP A 51 15.14 -17.80 -12.14
N ARG A 52 15.97 -18.46 -11.34
CA ARG A 52 17.31 -17.98 -11.00
C ARG A 52 18.27 -18.20 -12.16
N TYR A 53 19.05 -17.18 -12.45
CA TYR A 53 20.31 -17.32 -13.15
C TYR A 53 21.40 -17.54 -12.10
N LEU A 54 22.20 -18.59 -12.25
CA LEU A 54 23.18 -18.99 -11.22
C LEU A 54 24.59 -18.60 -11.65
N SER A 55 25.47 -18.28 -10.71
CA SER A 55 26.88 -17.95 -11.00
C SER A 55 27.66 -19.11 -11.63
N SER A 56 27.16 -20.34 -11.48
CA SER A 56 27.68 -21.54 -12.14
C SER A 56 27.30 -21.66 -13.61
N ASP A 57 26.34 -20.87 -14.09
CA ASP A 57 25.96 -20.88 -15.49
C ASP A 57 26.93 -20.11 -16.39
N PRO A 58 27.13 -20.56 -17.64
CA PRO A 58 27.89 -19.78 -18.60
C PRO A 58 27.16 -18.48 -18.95
N MET A 59 27.91 -17.42 -19.29
CA MET A 59 27.38 -16.11 -19.66
C MET A 59 26.42 -16.16 -20.87
N ASP A 60 26.57 -17.14 -21.75
CA ASP A 60 25.72 -17.36 -22.91
C ASP A 60 24.72 -18.52 -22.73
N GLU A 61 24.41 -18.86 -21.47
CA GLU A 61 23.33 -19.80 -21.13
C GLU A 61 21.98 -19.32 -21.68
N SER A 62 21.11 -20.28 -21.97
CA SER A 62 19.75 -20.04 -22.44
C SER A 62 18.79 -21.08 -21.89
N PHE A 63 17.52 -20.72 -21.79
CA PHE A 63 16.52 -21.53 -21.12
C PHE A 63 15.35 -21.88 -22.03
N ASP A 64 14.86 -23.10 -21.90
CA ASP A 64 13.59 -23.52 -22.47
C ASP A 64 12.55 -23.69 -21.37
N VAL A 65 11.34 -23.20 -21.62
CA VAL A 65 10.20 -23.25 -20.70
C VAL A 65 9.19 -24.24 -21.25
N TYR A 66 8.76 -25.16 -20.39
CA TYR A 66 7.80 -26.20 -20.68
C TYR A 66 6.57 -26.03 -19.82
N ARG A 67 5.40 -26.29 -20.40
CA ARG A 67 4.11 -26.38 -19.71
C ARG A 67 3.56 -27.78 -19.91
N ASP A 68 3.37 -28.54 -18.84
CA ASP A 68 2.92 -29.94 -18.86
C ASP A 68 3.72 -30.82 -19.84
N GLY A 69 5.04 -30.58 -19.91
CA GLY A 69 5.96 -31.29 -20.79
C GLY A 69 6.04 -30.77 -22.23
N GLU A 70 5.20 -29.81 -22.63
CA GLU A 70 5.27 -29.16 -23.94
C GLU A 70 6.08 -27.87 -23.88
N LYS A 71 7.04 -27.71 -24.80
CA LYS A 71 7.84 -26.47 -24.89
C LYS A 71 6.97 -25.31 -25.40
N ILE A 72 6.94 -24.20 -24.66
CA ILE A 72 6.06 -23.05 -24.96
C ILE A 72 6.81 -21.84 -25.53
N ASN A 73 8.12 -21.70 -25.28
CA ASN A 73 8.92 -20.64 -25.89
C ASN A 73 9.40 -21.03 -27.30
N LYS A 74 9.18 -20.16 -28.30
CA LYS A 74 9.60 -20.42 -29.70
C LYS A 74 11.11 -20.48 -29.88
N HIS A 75 11.84 -19.65 -29.13
CA HIS A 75 13.29 -19.56 -29.11
C HIS A 75 13.79 -19.64 -27.68
N PRO A 76 14.96 -20.27 -27.42
CA PRO A 76 15.56 -20.28 -26.09
C PRO A 76 15.65 -18.86 -25.51
N VAL A 77 15.16 -18.69 -24.29
CA VAL A 77 15.17 -17.42 -23.57
C VAL A 77 16.60 -17.10 -23.15
N ARG A 78 17.09 -15.91 -23.52
CA ARG A 78 18.51 -15.52 -23.38
C ARG A 78 18.76 -14.17 -22.72
N ASN A 79 17.79 -13.27 -22.73
CA ASN A 79 18.03 -11.90 -22.28
C ASN A 79 17.51 -11.65 -20.85
N ALA A 80 16.52 -12.43 -20.43
CA ALA A 80 15.93 -12.39 -19.10
C ALA A 80 15.82 -13.82 -18.55
N THR A 81 15.60 -13.96 -17.25
CA THR A 81 15.14 -15.21 -16.62
C THR A 81 13.68 -15.11 -16.22
N PHE A 82 12.89 -14.62 -17.18
CA PHE A 82 11.47 -14.33 -17.07
C PHE A 82 10.75 -14.70 -18.37
N PHE A 83 9.53 -15.21 -18.28
CA PHE A 83 8.69 -15.57 -19.41
C PHE A 83 7.20 -15.39 -19.09
N GLN A 84 6.44 -14.78 -20.00
CA GLN A 84 4.97 -14.70 -19.90
C GLN A 84 4.33 -15.78 -20.77
N ASP A 85 3.58 -16.67 -20.13
CA ASP A 85 2.74 -17.65 -20.82
C ASP A 85 1.28 -17.17 -20.89
N ILE A 86 0.72 -17.18 -22.09
CA ILE A 86 -0.70 -16.91 -22.33
C ILE A 86 -1.48 -18.21 -22.06
N TYR A 87 -1.81 -18.41 -20.79
CA TYR A 87 -2.57 -19.55 -20.30
C TYR A 87 -3.89 -19.10 -19.65
N LYS A 88 -5.01 -19.41 -20.32
CA LYS A 88 -6.37 -19.07 -19.87
C LYS A 88 -7.02 -20.13 -18.97
N GLY A 89 -6.34 -21.27 -18.76
CA GLY A 89 -6.90 -22.37 -18.00
C GLY A 89 -6.80 -22.17 -16.49
N THR A 90 -7.71 -22.80 -15.76
CA THR A 90 -7.72 -22.87 -14.29
C THR A 90 -7.25 -24.22 -13.77
N ASN A 91 -6.82 -25.14 -14.63
CA ASN A 91 -6.26 -26.41 -14.17
C ASN A 91 -4.89 -26.19 -13.55
N SER A 92 -4.51 -27.09 -12.65
CA SER A 92 -3.15 -27.18 -12.13
C SER A 92 -2.20 -27.50 -13.30
N VAL A 93 -1.06 -26.81 -13.36
CA VAL A 93 -0.10 -26.90 -14.48
C VAL A 93 1.32 -26.98 -13.97
N LEU A 94 2.10 -27.90 -14.52
CA LEU A 94 3.52 -28.01 -14.22
C LEU A 94 4.35 -27.16 -15.19
N TYR A 95 5.05 -26.16 -14.66
CA TYR A 95 6.06 -25.43 -15.41
C TYR A 95 7.43 -26.01 -15.12
N THR A 96 8.20 -26.31 -16.16
CA THR A 96 9.59 -26.77 -16.05
C THR A 96 10.50 -25.84 -16.84
N VAL A 97 11.57 -25.35 -16.21
CA VAL A 97 12.61 -24.56 -16.87
C VAL A 97 13.86 -25.41 -17.01
N LYS A 98 14.38 -25.51 -18.24
CA LYS A 98 15.59 -26.28 -18.56
C LYS A 98 16.70 -25.35 -19.04
N ALA A 99 17.84 -25.35 -18.35
CA ALA A 99 19.06 -24.71 -18.82
C ALA A 99 19.70 -25.58 -19.91
N ILE A 100 20.03 -25.00 -21.06
CA ILE A 100 20.44 -25.76 -22.24
C ILE A 100 21.89 -26.24 -22.13
N LYS A 101 22.82 -25.39 -21.68
CA LYS A 101 24.25 -25.74 -21.61
C LYS A 101 24.62 -26.44 -20.31
N SER A 102 24.17 -25.90 -19.18
CA SER A 102 24.37 -26.46 -17.84
C SER A 102 23.58 -27.77 -17.64
N LYS A 103 22.55 -28.03 -18.46
CA LYS A 103 21.70 -29.23 -18.42
C LYS A 103 21.01 -29.48 -17.07
N THR A 104 20.75 -28.40 -16.33
CA THR A 104 19.97 -28.43 -15.09
C THR A 104 18.52 -28.07 -15.38
N GLU A 105 17.58 -28.62 -14.62
CA GLU A 105 16.17 -28.23 -14.70
C GLU A 105 15.53 -28.24 -13.31
N SER A 106 14.52 -27.38 -13.13
CA SER A 106 13.63 -27.42 -11.96
C SER A 106 12.21 -27.14 -12.43
N SER A 107 11.24 -27.48 -11.59
CA SER A 107 9.83 -27.34 -11.92
C SER A 107 9.03 -26.73 -10.79
N TYR A 108 7.94 -26.06 -11.15
CA TYR A 108 6.96 -25.53 -10.22
C TYR A 108 5.55 -25.91 -10.66
N GLN A 109 4.77 -26.41 -9.70
CA GLN A 109 3.38 -26.75 -9.92
C GLN A 109 2.50 -25.54 -9.60
N LEU A 110 1.98 -24.86 -10.63
CA LEU A 110 0.97 -23.82 -10.46
C LEU A 110 -0.36 -24.48 -10.06
N PRO A 111 -0.92 -24.21 -8.86
CA PRO A 111 -2.19 -24.78 -8.45
C PRO A 111 -3.38 -24.30 -9.30
N SER A 112 -4.46 -25.09 -9.33
CA SER A 112 -5.68 -24.74 -10.08
C SER A 112 -6.34 -23.45 -9.57
N ASP A 113 -6.28 -23.23 -8.26
CA ASP A 113 -6.85 -22.11 -7.52
C ASP A 113 -5.80 -21.02 -7.20
N ALA A 114 -4.67 -21.02 -7.91
CA ALA A 114 -3.61 -20.03 -7.70
C ALA A 114 -4.16 -18.58 -7.82
N PRO A 115 -3.92 -17.73 -6.82
CA PRO A 115 -4.32 -16.33 -6.87
C PRO A 115 -3.44 -15.52 -7.82
N ALA A 116 -3.85 -14.28 -8.11
CA ALA A 116 -3.04 -13.36 -8.89
C ALA A 116 -1.98 -12.66 -8.03
N GLY A 117 -0.74 -12.63 -8.51
CA GLY A 117 0.37 -11.83 -7.96
C GLY A 117 1.11 -12.42 -6.76
N TYR A 118 0.68 -13.55 -6.18
CA TYR A 118 1.36 -14.14 -5.02
C TYR A 118 1.18 -15.66 -4.92
N LEU A 119 2.09 -16.30 -4.19
CA LEU A 119 1.95 -17.65 -3.66
C LEU A 119 1.33 -17.59 -2.26
N ASN A 120 0.23 -18.32 -2.05
CA ASN A 120 -0.40 -18.44 -0.75
C ASN A 120 0.18 -19.65 0.01
N ILE A 121 0.68 -19.43 1.23
CA ILE A 121 1.29 -20.44 2.10
C ILE A 121 0.40 -20.60 3.35
N PRO A 122 -0.49 -21.60 3.38
CA PRO A 122 -1.32 -21.88 4.55
C PRO A 122 -0.48 -22.15 5.80
N LEU A 123 -0.93 -21.64 6.94
CA LEU A 123 -0.24 -21.81 8.23
C LEU A 123 -1.07 -22.64 9.22
N ASN A 124 -0.37 -23.38 10.08
CA ASN A 124 -0.96 -24.02 11.24
C ASN A 124 -0.84 -23.08 12.47
N ARG A 125 -1.75 -22.10 12.57
CA ARG A 125 -1.67 -21.08 13.63
C ARG A 125 -1.68 -21.71 15.05
N PRO A 126 -0.74 -21.35 15.95
CA PRO A 126 -0.79 -21.79 17.34
C PRO A 126 -2.08 -21.40 18.04
N GLU A 127 -2.51 -22.22 19.00
CA GLU A 127 -3.70 -21.93 19.80
C GLU A 127 -3.51 -20.65 20.63
N ASN A 128 -4.62 -19.94 20.88
CA ASN A 128 -4.61 -18.79 21.77
C ASN A 128 -4.27 -19.24 23.21
N GLY A 129 -3.73 -18.34 24.01
CA GLY A 129 -3.33 -18.65 25.39
C GLY A 129 -3.79 -17.61 26.41
N THR A 130 -3.50 -17.90 27.67
CA THR A 130 -3.77 -17.03 28.81
C THR A 130 -2.55 -17.01 29.72
N THR A 131 -2.09 -15.82 30.10
CA THR A 131 -0.93 -15.65 30.99
C THR A 131 -1.27 -16.01 32.43
N PRO A 132 -0.27 -16.21 33.32
CA PRO A 132 -0.52 -16.39 34.76
C PRO A 132 -1.34 -15.28 35.41
N ALA A 133 -1.31 -14.06 34.86
CA ALA A 133 -2.12 -12.93 35.32
C ALA A 133 -3.57 -12.93 34.78
N GLY A 134 -3.99 -13.97 34.05
CA GLY A 134 -5.34 -14.10 33.49
C GLY A 134 -5.58 -13.30 32.21
N GLN A 135 -4.55 -12.69 31.61
CA GLN A 135 -4.67 -11.98 30.34
C GLN A 135 -4.62 -12.95 29.17
N SER A 136 -5.67 -12.97 28.34
CA SER A 136 -5.71 -13.72 27.08
C SER A 136 -4.90 -13.05 25.97
N TYR A 137 -4.32 -13.86 25.09
CA TYR A 137 -3.58 -13.43 23.91
C TYR A 137 -3.80 -14.39 22.73
N TYR A 138 -3.55 -13.90 21.51
CA TYR A 138 -3.59 -14.68 20.27
C TYR A 138 -2.25 -14.59 19.54
N TYR A 139 -2.01 -15.45 18.56
CA TYR A 139 -0.77 -15.44 17.77
C TYR A 139 -0.97 -14.83 16.38
N ALA A 140 0.05 -14.08 15.94
CA ALA A 140 0.22 -13.60 14.58
C ALA A 140 1.58 -14.09 14.02
N PRO A 141 1.67 -14.45 12.73
CA PRO A 141 2.96 -14.64 12.06
C PRO A 141 3.76 -13.34 12.16
N ASN A 142 5.06 -13.40 12.43
CA ASN A 142 5.90 -12.21 12.55
C ASN A 142 7.12 -12.34 11.64
N ASP A 143 8.30 -11.94 12.12
CA ASP A 143 9.55 -12.05 11.38
C ASP A 143 9.83 -13.49 10.94
N ALA A 144 10.37 -13.64 9.74
CA ALA A 144 10.79 -14.90 9.16
C ALA A 144 12.24 -14.81 8.69
N SER A 145 12.81 -15.97 8.37
CA SER A 145 14.08 -16.13 7.67
C SER A 145 13.96 -17.31 6.70
N ILE A 146 15.00 -17.54 5.89
CA ILE A 146 15.05 -18.62 4.91
C ILE A 146 16.29 -19.49 5.10
N GLY A 147 16.16 -20.76 4.77
CA GLY A 147 17.25 -21.74 4.70
C GLY A 147 16.78 -22.99 3.97
N ASP A 148 17.66 -23.57 3.16
CA ASP A 148 17.41 -24.87 2.52
C ASP A 148 17.70 -25.93 3.58
N VAL A 149 16.66 -26.50 4.18
CA VAL A 149 16.86 -27.36 5.35
C VAL A 149 17.00 -28.84 5.00
N ASP A 150 16.66 -29.25 3.77
CA ASP A 150 16.82 -30.63 3.31
C ASP A 150 17.82 -30.83 2.17
N GLY A 151 18.43 -29.76 1.68
CA GLY A 151 19.49 -29.76 0.68
C GLY A 151 18.96 -29.97 -0.74
N ASP A 152 17.70 -29.61 -1.00
CA ASP A 152 17.05 -29.78 -2.30
C ASP A 152 17.24 -28.57 -3.24
N GLY A 153 17.86 -27.51 -2.74
CA GLY A 153 18.15 -26.26 -3.45
C GLY A 153 17.03 -25.23 -3.42
N GLU A 154 15.93 -25.52 -2.74
CA GLU A 154 14.80 -24.61 -2.52
C GLU A 154 14.74 -24.19 -1.05
N TYR A 155 14.23 -22.98 -0.79
CA TYR A 155 14.18 -22.48 0.59
C TYR A 155 12.90 -22.87 1.31
N GLU A 156 13.06 -23.26 2.56
CA GLU A 156 11.98 -23.24 3.55
C GLU A 156 11.87 -21.87 4.24
N ILE A 157 10.68 -21.58 4.76
CA ILE A 157 10.41 -20.42 5.60
C ILE A 157 10.50 -20.83 7.06
N ILE A 158 11.42 -20.22 7.81
CA ILE A 158 11.49 -20.32 9.27
C ILE A 158 10.75 -19.12 9.84
N LEU A 159 9.58 -19.36 10.43
CA LEU A 159 8.63 -18.33 10.85
C LEU A 159 8.59 -18.22 12.37
N LYS A 160 8.80 -17.01 12.90
CA LYS A 160 8.49 -16.66 14.29
C LYS A 160 7.00 -16.35 14.44
N TRP A 161 6.36 -16.92 15.45
CA TRP A 161 5.04 -16.51 15.91
C TRP A 161 5.15 -15.60 17.11
N ASP A 162 4.51 -14.44 17.03
CA ASP A 162 4.50 -13.47 18.13
C ASP A 162 3.11 -13.47 18.80
N PRO A 163 3.05 -13.60 20.14
CA PRO A 163 1.81 -13.45 20.87
C PRO A 163 1.41 -11.97 20.90
N SER A 164 0.10 -11.69 20.88
CA SER A 164 -0.45 -10.32 20.81
C SER A 164 -0.12 -9.44 22.03
N ASN A 165 0.48 -10.01 23.06
CA ASN A 165 0.95 -9.35 24.27
C ASN A 165 2.50 -9.36 24.39
N ALA A 166 3.23 -9.51 23.28
CA ALA A 166 4.67 -9.29 23.27
C ALA A 166 5.03 -7.86 23.71
N HIS A 167 6.21 -7.69 24.32
CA HIS A 167 6.60 -6.44 24.97
C HIS A 167 7.94 -5.92 24.45
N ASP A 168 8.06 -4.60 24.32
CA ASP A 168 9.37 -3.96 24.35
C ASP A 168 10.01 -4.14 25.75
N ASN A 169 11.34 -4.12 25.80
CA ASN A 169 12.08 -4.23 27.06
C ASN A 169 11.72 -3.14 28.08
N SER A 170 11.22 -1.99 27.62
CA SER A 170 10.77 -0.90 28.50
C SER A 170 9.40 -1.16 29.14
N HIS A 171 8.64 -2.16 28.70
CA HIS A 171 7.32 -2.51 29.24
C HIS A 171 7.36 -3.74 30.15
N ASP A 172 6.58 -3.70 31.23
CA ASP A 172 6.31 -4.84 32.11
C ASP A 172 5.06 -5.60 31.64
N GLY A 173 4.96 -6.87 32.04
CA GLY A 173 3.85 -7.76 31.70
C GLY A 173 4.33 -9.14 31.27
N TYR A 174 3.54 -10.16 31.59
CA TYR A 174 3.75 -11.52 31.07
C TYR A 174 3.47 -11.53 29.56
N THR A 175 4.29 -12.28 28.83
CA THR A 175 4.05 -12.57 27.41
C THR A 175 3.55 -14.01 27.25
N GLY A 176 2.87 -14.28 26.13
CA GLY A 176 2.77 -15.65 25.63
C GLY A 176 4.15 -16.25 25.32
N GLU A 177 4.18 -17.54 25.05
CA GLU A 177 5.39 -18.24 24.60
C GLU A 177 5.73 -17.84 23.16
N VAL A 178 6.98 -18.02 22.74
CA VAL A 178 7.40 -17.78 21.35
C VAL A 178 7.50 -19.12 20.63
N TYR A 179 6.87 -19.23 19.46
CA TYR A 179 6.99 -20.42 18.61
C TYR A 179 7.79 -20.13 17.35
N PHE A 180 8.50 -21.15 16.87
CA PHE A 180 9.13 -21.16 15.56
C PHE A 180 8.60 -22.34 14.76
N ASP A 181 8.20 -22.09 13.53
CA ASP A 181 7.81 -23.13 12.58
C ASP A 181 8.76 -23.14 11.40
N CYS A 182 8.95 -24.31 10.78
CA CYS A 182 9.55 -24.42 9.46
C CYS A 182 8.50 -24.91 8.45
N TYR A 183 8.28 -24.15 7.39
CA TYR A 183 7.33 -24.47 6.32
C TYR A 183 8.05 -24.59 4.98
N LYS A 184 7.74 -25.63 4.21
CA LYS A 184 7.95 -25.59 2.76
C LYS A 184 7.03 -24.55 2.14
N LEU A 185 7.41 -23.98 0.99
CA LEU A 185 6.58 -23.02 0.22
C LEU A 185 5.19 -23.56 -0.16
N SER A 186 4.99 -24.88 -0.15
CA SER A 186 3.69 -25.53 -0.32
C SER A 186 2.72 -25.37 0.86
N GLY A 187 3.15 -24.81 1.98
CA GLY A 187 2.40 -24.76 3.25
C GLY A 187 2.55 -26.00 4.12
N LYS A 188 3.40 -26.96 3.73
CA LYS A 188 3.72 -28.13 4.56
C LYS A 188 4.57 -27.70 5.76
N LEU A 189 3.99 -27.78 6.95
CA LEU A 189 4.71 -27.65 8.23
C LEU A 189 5.65 -28.86 8.42
N LEU A 190 6.94 -28.60 8.63
CA LEU A 190 7.94 -29.63 8.93
C LEU A 190 8.06 -29.87 10.45
N TRP A 191 8.12 -28.80 11.24
CA TRP A 191 8.22 -28.87 12.70
C TRP A 191 7.83 -27.56 13.37
N ARG A 192 7.61 -27.62 14.69
CA ARG A 192 7.42 -26.46 15.59
C ARG A 192 8.35 -26.57 16.80
N ILE A 193 9.12 -25.52 17.07
CA ILE A 193 9.85 -25.30 18.34
C ILE A 193 9.02 -24.36 19.23
N ASN A 194 8.92 -24.68 20.51
CA ASN A 194 8.34 -23.81 21.54
C ASN A 194 9.44 -23.33 22.48
N LEU A 195 9.76 -22.04 22.48
CA LEU A 195 10.80 -21.52 23.39
C LEU A 195 10.41 -21.57 24.87
N GLY A 196 9.12 -21.76 25.16
CA GLY A 196 8.59 -21.92 26.50
C GLY A 196 8.57 -20.62 27.28
N ARG A 197 8.10 -20.72 28.52
CA ARG A 197 7.85 -19.58 29.42
C ARG A 197 9.08 -18.76 29.80
N ASN A 198 10.29 -19.34 29.70
CA ASN A 198 11.52 -18.69 30.17
C ASN A 198 12.20 -17.83 29.08
N ILE A 199 11.59 -17.71 27.91
CA ILE A 199 11.94 -16.73 26.88
C ILE A 199 10.78 -15.75 26.70
N ARG A 200 11.06 -14.46 26.91
CA ARG A 200 10.05 -13.39 26.78
C ARG A 200 9.84 -13.04 25.31
N ALA A 201 8.59 -12.75 24.92
CA ALA A 201 8.27 -12.34 23.57
C ALA A 201 8.47 -10.83 23.35
N GLY A 202 9.02 -10.47 22.19
CA GLY A 202 9.26 -9.09 21.78
C GLY A 202 10.44 -8.97 20.81
N ALA A 203 10.54 -7.83 20.14
CA ALA A 203 11.52 -7.60 19.07
C ALA A 203 12.98 -7.84 19.52
N HIS A 204 13.34 -7.44 20.74
CA HIS A 204 14.72 -7.43 21.20
C HIS A 204 15.16 -8.71 21.93
N TYR A 205 14.29 -9.71 22.08
CA TYR A 205 14.60 -10.97 22.78
C TYR A 205 15.18 -12.01 21.83
N THR A 206 14.32 -12.77 21.13
CA THR A 206 14.79 -13.86 20.29
C THR A 206 15.28 -13.36 18.93
N GLN A 207 16.58 -13.46 18.74
CA GLN A 207 17.26 -13.29 17.46
C GLN A 207 17.64 -14.69 16.98
N PHE A 208 17.09 -15.13 15.84
CA PHE A 208 17.27 -16.48 15.31
C PHE A 208 18.03 -16.41 13.99
N MET A 209 19.13 -17.16 13.87
CA MET A 209 19.94 -17.25 12.66
C MET A 209 19.61 -18.54 11.93
N VAL A 210 19.40 -18.43 10.62
CA VAL A 210 19.11 -19.57 9.73
C VAL A 210 20.15 -19.60 8.63
N PHE A 211 21.01 -20.62 8.67
CA PHE A 211 22.16 -20.73 7.79
C PHE A 211 22.72 -22.15 7.84
N ASP A 212 23.36 -22.60 6.76
CA ASP A 212 24.16 -23.83 6.72
C ASP A 212 25.53 -23.54 7.35
N LEU A 213 25.62 -23.74 8.67
CA LEU A 213 26.76 -23.32 9.49
C LEU A 213 27.92 -24.32 9.41
N ASP A 214 27.64 -25.62 9.30
CA ASP A 214 28.68 -26.64 9.17
C ASP A 214 29.04 -26.98 7.72
N THR A 215 28.31 -26.41 6.76
CA THR A 215 28.54 -26.51 5.31
C THR A 215 28.26 -27.91 4.75
N ASP A 216 27.32 -28.66 5.38
CA ASP A 216 26.86 -29.96 4.91
C ASP A 216 25.82 -29.88 3.77
N GLY A 217 25.39 -28.67 3.42
CA GLY A 217 24.39 -28.38 2.40
C GLY A 217 22.98 -28.19 2.97
N LYS A 218 22.80 -28.14 4.30
CA LYS A 218 21.51 -27.95 4.95
C LYS A 218 21.59 -26.91 6.04
N ALA A 219 20.65 -25.97 6.03
CA ALA A 219 20.60 -24.94 7.04
C ALA A 219 20.24 -25.49 8.43
N GLU A 220 20.92 -25.00 9.45
CA GLU A 220 20.50 -25.06 10.84
C GLU A 220 19.76 -23.81 11.28
N VAL A 221 19.19 -23.88 12.49
CA VAL A 221 18.63 -22.73 13.18
C VAL A 221 19.35 -22.55 14.51
N VAL A 222 19.92 -21.37 14.77
CA VAL A 222 20.62 -21.06 16.03
C VAL A 222 19.94 -19.89 16.72
N MET A 223 19.59 -20.07 18.00
CA MET A 223 18.98 -19.00 18.79
C MET A 223 19.15 -19.21 20.30
N LYS A 224 18.91 -18.14 21.06
CA LYS A 224 18.85 -18.19 22.53
C LYS A 224 17.65 -19.02 22.99
N THR A 225 17.88 -19.92 23.93
CA THR A 225 16.89 -20.82 24.54
C THR A 225 17.00 -20.76 26.07
N ALA A 226 16.13 -21.48 26.76
CA ALA A 226 16.11 -21.56 28.21
C ALA A 226 15.56 -22.92 28.68
N ASP A 227 15.59 -23.16 29.98
CA ASP A 227 14.86 -24.26 30.60
C ASP A 227 13.39 -24.27 30.16
N GLY A 228 12.89 -25.42 29.73
CA GLY A 228 11.50 -25.58 29.28
C GLY A 228 11.28 -25.27 27.80
N THR A 229 12.30 -24.87 27.04
CA THR A 229 12.24 -24.88 25.57
C THR A 229 12.00 -26.32 25.08
N VAL A 230 11.06 -26.49 24.16
CA VAL A 230 10.70 -27.78 23.53
C VAL A 230 11.08 -27.73 22.05
N ASP A 231 11.93 -28.66 21.64
CA ASP A 231 12.41 -28.76 20.26
C ASP A 231 11.36 -29.35 19.31
N GLY A 232 11.67 -29.40 18.01
CA GLY A 232 10.79 -29.90 16.94
C GLY A 232 10.45 -31.39 17.04
N LYS A 233 11.13 -32.15 17.90
CA LYS A 233 10.82 -33.56 18.23
C LYS A 233 10.07 -33.72 19.55
N GLY A 234 9.78 -32.63 20.25
CA GLY A 234 9.10 -32.64 21.54
C GLY A 234 10.04 -32.85 22.72
N LYS A 235 11.36 -32.80 22.54
CA LYS A 235 12.33 -32.94 23.63
C LYS A 235 12.51 -31.59 24.34
N VAL A 236 12.46 -31.63 25.66
CA VAL A 236 12.67 -30.44 26.51
C VAL A 236 14.16 -30.21 26.72
N ILE A 237 14.59 -28.96 26.58
CA ILE A 237 15.92 -28.46 26.94
C ILE A 237 15.89 -28.03 28.41
N GLY A 238 16.84 -28.54 29.19
CA GLY A 238 16.99 -28.20 30.60
C GLY A 238 15.85 -28.72 31.48
N ASP A 239 15.45 -27.97 32.51
CA ASP A 239 14.38 -28.32 33.44
C ASP A 239 12.99 -27.92 32.92
N ALA A 240 12.17 -28.91 32.58
CA ALA A 240 10.80 -28.72 32.10
C ALA A 240 9.86 -27.98 33.07
N GLN A 241 10.17 -27.97 34.37
CA GLN A 241 9.32 -27.39 35.41
C GLN A 241 9.80 -26.01 35.87
N ALA A 242 10.99 -25.56 35.44
CA ALA A 242 11.52 -24.28 35.88
C ALA A 242 10.68 -23.10 35.37
N ASP A 243 10.43 -22.13 36.26
CA ASP A 243 9.73 -20.89 35.94
C ASP A 243 10.48 -19.72 36.58
N TYR A 244 11.21 -18.99 35.75
CA TYR A 244 12.04 -17.85 36.16
C TYR A 244 11.35 -16.50 35.89
N ARG A 245 10.06 -16.52 35.51
CA ARG A 245 9.30 -15.29 35.31
C ARG A 245 9.02 -14.63 36.65
N ASN A 246 9.44 -13.39 36.81
CA ASN A 246 9.05 -12.57 37.96
C ASN A 246 7.61 -12.01 37.78
N GLU A 247 7.14 -11.25 38.78
CA GLU A 247 5.79 -10.65 38.77
C GLU A 247 5.61 -9.61 37.64
N GLN A 248 6.70 -9.05 37.12
CA GLN A 248 6.69 -8.15 35.95
C GLN A 248 6.76 -8.92 34.62
N GLY A 249 6.72 -10.25 34.65
CA GLY A 249 6.79 -11.12 33.46
C GLY A 249 8.16 -11.15 32.79
N ARG A 250 9.24 -10.80 33.51
CA ARG A 250 10.63 -10.82 33.02
C ARG A 250 11.39 -12.03 33.54
N ILE A 251 12.44 -12.42 32.82
CA ILE A 251 13.30 -13.56 33.16
C ILE A 251 14.72 -13.08 33.46
N LEU A 252 14.90 -12.64 34.71
CA LEU A 252 16.13 -11.99 35.18
C LEU A 252 17.04 -12.93 35.99
N THR A 253 16.60 -14.17 36.20
CA THR A 253 17.32 -15.25 36.89
C THR A 253 17.24 -16.53 36.07
N GLY A 254 17.86 -17.61 36.55
CA GLY A 254 17.91 -18.89 35.85
C GLY A 254 18.98 -18.94 34.76
N PRO A 255 19.29 -20.16 34.27
CA PRO A 255 20.24 -20.35 33.19
C PRO A 255 19.69 -19.80 31.87
N GLU A 256 20.62 -19.45 30.98
CA GLU A 256 20.33 -19.03 29.62
C GLU A 256 21.18 -19.88 28.70
N TYR A 257 20.61 -20.31 27.57
CA TYR A 257 21.25 -21.26 26.69
C TYR A 257 21.35 -20.73 25.26
N LEU A 258 22.31 -21.24 24.51
CA LEU A 258 22.41 -21.12 23.06
C LEU A 258 22.27 -22.52 22.46
N THR A 259 21.30 -22.69 21.57
CA THR A 259 21.02 -24.01 20.97
C THR A 259 21.15 -23.93 19.45
N VAL A 260 21.84 -24.93 18.88
CA VAL A 260 21.78 -25.25 17.45
C VAL A 260 20.70 -26.31 17.25
N PHE A 261 19.75 -26.01 16.36
CA PHE A 261 18.69 -26.90 15.96
C PHE A 261 18.90 -27.37 14.53
N ASN A 262 18.65 -28.65 14.29
CA ASN A 262 18.64 -29.19 12.94
C ASN A 262 17.50 -28.54 12.14
N GLY A 263 17.79 -27.93 10.99
CA GLY A 263 16.76 -27.17 10.26
C GLY A 263 15.65 -28.05 9.68
N LEU A 264 15.90 -29.32 9.37
CA LEU A 264 14.89 -30.22 8.80
C LEU A 264 13.89 -30.72 9.84
N THR A 265 14.36 -30.93 11.07
CA THR A 265 13.57 -31.60 12.12
C THR A 265 13.21 -30.71 13.30
N GLY A 266 13.89 -29.57 13.44
CA GLY A 266 13.82 -28.71 14.62
C GLY A 266 14.41 -29.35 15.87
N GLU A 267 15.12 -30.49 15.76
CA GLU A 267 15.72 -31.20 16.89
C GLU A 267 16.91 -30.42 17.45
N ALA A 268 17.02 -30.31 18.77
CA ALA A 268 18.18 -29.69 19.41
C ALA A 268 19.42 -30.59 19.24
N MET A 269 20.41 -30.11 18.48
CA MET A 269 21.66 -30.82 18.19
C MET A 269 22.68 -30.63 19.32
N GLN A 270 22.95 -29.38 19.69
CA GLN A 270 23.76 -29.04 20.86
C GLN A 270 23.18 -27.82 21.56
N THR A 271 23.27 -27.83 22.88
CA THR A 271 22.95 -26.68 23.73
C THR A 271 24.15 -26.39 24.63
N ILE A 272 24.58 -25.13 24.65
CA ILE A 272 25.63 -24.62 25.53
C ILE A 272 25.06 -23.46 26.36
N ASP A 273 25.80 -23.00 27.37
CA ASP A 273 25.45 -21.78 28.09
C ASP A 273 25.49 -20.57 27.15
N TYR A 274 24.50 -19.68 27.26
CA TYR A 274 24.45 -18.47 26.45
C TYR A 274 25.52 -17.50 26.92
N VAL A 275 26.45 -17.22 26.01
CA VAL A 275 27.43 -16.15 26.15
C VAL A 275 27.15 -15.14 25.04
N PRO A 276 27.07 -13.84 25.36
CA PRO A 276 27.34 -13.19 26.64
C PRO A 276 26.29 -13.41 27.75
N GLY A 277 26.76 -13.86 28.91
CA GLY A 277 25.91 -14.17 30.06
C GLY A 277 25.30 -12.94 30.73
N ARG A 278 24.21 -13.14 31.49
CA ARG A 278 23.47 -12.04 32.15
C ARG A 278 24.30 -11.27 33.16
N GLY A 279 25.08 -11.96 34.00
CA GLY A 279 25.88 -11.35 35.07
C GLY A 279 25.04 -10.48 36.03
N ASN A 280 25.67 -9.46 36.61
CA ASN A 280 24.98 -8.46 37.40
C ASN A 280 24.25 -7.46 36.49
N LEU A 281 22.94 -7.30 36.66
CA LEU A 281 22.12 -6.45 35.79
C LEU A 281 22.62 -5.01 35.71
N MET A 282 23.11 -4.46 36.82
CA MET A 282 23.62 -3.08 36.86
C MET A 282 24.85 -2.85 35.98
N ASP A 283 25.58 -3.89 35.60
CA ASP A 283 26.72 -3.77 34.68
C ASP A 283 26.24 -3.40 33.26
N TRP A 284 24.97 -3.66 32.94
CA TRP A 284 24.29 -3.23 31.72
C TRP A 284 23.63 -1.85 31.88
N GLY A 285 23.70 -1.21 33.04
CA GLY A 285 23.21 0.16 33.27
C GLY A 285 21.78 0.28 33.77
N ASP A 286 21.08 -0.83 34.08
CA ASP A 286 19.84 -0.81 34.86
C ASP A 286 19.57 -2.16 35.57
N ASN A 287 18.78 -2.14 36.64
CA ASN A 287 18.46 -3.34 37.43
C ASN A 287 17.12 -4.00 37.06
N ARG A 288 16.50 -3.59 35.95
CA ARG A 288 15.15 -4.04 35.52
C ARG A 288 15.19 -4.90 34.26
N GLY A 289 16.38 -5.21 33.76
CA GLY A 289 16.58 -6.01 32.57
C GLY A 289 16.06 -5.33 31.30
N ASN A 290 16.16 -4.00 31.21
CA ASN A 290 15.91 -3.32 29.94
C ASN A 290 17.13 -3.48 29.02
N ARG A 291 18.29 -2.96 29.44
CA ARG A 291 19.53 -2.98 28.66
C ARG A 291 20.19 -4.35 28.58
N SER A 292 20.08 -5.16 29.63
CA SER A 292 20.65 -6.51 29.62
C SER A 292 19.99 -7.39 28.58
N ASP A 293 18.70 -7.21 28.28
CA ASP A 293 17.97 -8.11 27.38
C ASP A 293 17.83 -7.52 25.98
N ARG A 294 18.79 -6.67 25.60
CA ARG A 294 18.92 -6.14 24.24
C ARG A 294 19.84 -7.06 23.44
N PHE A 295 19.25 -7.99 22.69
CA PHE A 295 20.01 -8.96 21.91
C PHE A 295 20.04 -8.59 20.43
N LEU A 296 21.17 -8.87 19.78
CA LEU A 296 21.31 -8.93 18.32
C LEU A 296 21.99 -10.26 17.95
N ALA A 297 21.96 -10.63 16.68
CA ALA A 297 22.71 -11.77 16.17
C ALA A 297 23.08 -11.56 14.70
N CYS A 298 24.13 -12.23 14.23
CA CYS A 298 24.44 -12.32 12.80
C CYS A 298 25.14 -13.61 12.43
N VAL A 299 25.22 -13.84 11.11
CA VAL A 299 26.16 -14.77 10.49
C VAL A 299 27.28 -13.93 9.87
N ALA A 300 28.52 -14.42 9.91
CA ALA A 300 29.67 -13.75 9.31
C ALA A 300 30.72 -14.77 8.89
N TYR A 301 31.35 -14.60 7.73
CA TYR A 301 32.49 -15.39 7.28
C TYR A 301 33.79 -14.89 7.92
N LEU A 302 33.96 -15.14 9.22
CA LEU A 302 35.08 -14.62 10.02
C LEU A 302 36.46 -15.26 9.71
N ASP A 303 36.50 -16.29 8.86
CA ASP A 303 37.72 -16.87 8.31
C ASP A 303 37.81 -16.71 6.77
N GLY A 304 36.85 -15.99 6.17
CA GLY A 304 36.69 -15.84 4.72
C GLY A 304 36.27 -17.10 3.97
N ILE A 305 35.88 -18.17 4.66
CA ILE A 305 35.57 -19.48 4.07
C ILE A 305 34.25 -20.05 4.58
N HIS A 306 34.10 -20.17 5.90
CA HIS A 306 32.95 -20.79 6.56
C HIS A 306 32.14 -19.76 7.36
N PRO A 307 30.81 -19.90 7.41
CA PRO A 307 29.96 -19.03 8.21
C PRO A 307 30.10 -19.32 9.71
N SER A 308 30.38 -18.29 10.49
CA SER A 308 30.28 -18.27 11.95
C SER A 308 28.97 -17.61 12.38
N VAL A 309 28.44 -17.98 13.54
CA VAL A 309 27.33 -17.25 14.18
C VAL A 309 27.85 -16.33 15.28
N VAL A 310 27.35 -15.11 15.35
CA VAL A 310 27.74 -14.12 16.36
C VAL A 310 26.51 -13.71 17.18
N MET A 311 26.55 -13.96 18.48
CA MET A 311 25.49 -13.61 19.41
C MET A 311 25.89 -12.36 20.19
N CYS A 312 24.99 -11.37 20.25
CA CYS A 312 25.30 -10.06 20.82
C CYS A 312 24.35 -9.73 21.98
N ARG A 313 24.84 -9.02 22.99
CA ARG A 313 24.04 -8.50 24.09
C ARG A 313 24.51 -7.12 24.50
N GLY A 314 23.54 -6.22 24.68
CA GLY A 314 23.73 -4.83 25.10
C GLY A 314 24.32 -3.95 24.00
N TYR A 315 23.81 -2.73 23.91
CA TYR A 315 24.34 -1.71 22.99
C TYR A 315 24.21 -0.27 23.52
N TYR A 316 23.32 0.00 24.48
CA TYR A 316 23.20 1.32 25.10
C TYR A 316 24.35 1.67 26.06
N THR A 317 25.04 0.67 26.58
CA THR A 317 26.11 0.78 27.59
C THR A 317 27.13 -0.34 27.31
N ARG A 318 27.29 -1.32 28.21
CA ARG A 318 28.09 -2.52 27.96
C ARG A 318 27.60 -3.22 26.70
N THR A 319 28.54 -3.58 25.84
CA THR A 319 28.31 -4.21 24.54
C THR A 319 29.20 -5.42 24.43
N VAL A 320 28.62 -6.59 24.18
CA VAL A 320 29.35 -7.85 24.10
C VAL A 320 28.91 -8.63 22.87
N LEU A 321 29.89 -9.11 22.09
CA LEU A 321 29.69 -9.94 20.90
C LEU A 321 30.51 -11.22 21.10
N ALA A 322 29.88 -12.38 20.93
CA ALA A 322 30.54 -13.68 21.01
C ALA A 322 30.33 -14.45 19.71
N ALA A 323 31.42 -14.85 19.06
CA ALA A 323 31.40 -15.59 17.81
C ALA A 323 31.59 -17.09 18.04
N TYR A 324 30.89 -17.91 17.26
CA TYR A 324 30.92 -19.36 17.35
C TYR A 324 31.03 -20.00 15.97
N ASP A 325 31.79 -21.09 15.92
CA ASP A 325 31.90 -21.96 14.76
C ASP A 325 31.15 -23.27 15.06
N TRP A 326 30.28 -23.70 14.13
CA TRP A 326 29.58 -24.98 14.19
C TRP A 326 30.19 -25.95 13.17
N ASN A 327 30.48 -27.19 13.59
CA ASN A 327 31.09 -28.22 12.72
C ASN A 327 30.21 -29.47 12.55
N GLY A 328 28.92 -29.36 12.86
CA GLY A 328 27.96 -30.46 12.85
C GLY A 328 27.90 -31.26 14.15
N LYS A 329 28.82 -31.00 15.10
CA LYS A 329 28.91 -31.72 16.38
C LYS A 329 29.15 -30.83 17.58
N GLU A 330 29.98 -29.80 17.42
CA GLU A 330 30.40 -28.89 18.48
C GLU A 330 30.26 -27.43 18.02
N LEU A 331 29.57 -26.63 18.82
CA LEU A 331 29.45 -25.18 18.73
C LEU A 331 30.54 -24.60 19.61
N LYS A 332 31.62 -24.16 18.98
CA LYS A 332 32.83 -23.73 19.65
C LYS A 332 32.97 -22.21 19.60
N GLU A 333 33.20 -21.59 20.74
CA GLU A 333 33.52 -20.15 20.80
C GLU A 333 34.82 -19.88 20.05
N ARG A 334 34.76 -18.92 19.12
CA ARG A 334 35.88 -18.42 18.32
C ARG A 334 36.57 -17.26 19.02
N TRP A 335 35.79 -16.27 19.45
CA TRP A 335 36.25 -15.11 20.21
C TRP A 335 35.07 -14.43 20.93
N MET A 336 35.40 -13.56 21.89
CA MET A 336 34.45 -12.68 22.55
C MET A 336 35.02 -11.26 22.66
N PHE A 337 34.26 -10.29 22.14
CA PHE A 337 34.48 -8.87 22.34
C PHE A 337 33.62 -8.38 23.51
N ASP A 338 34.19 -7.62 24.45
CA ASP A 338 33.46 -6.96 25.54
C ASP A 338 33.95 -5.51 25.70
N SER A 339 33.04 -4.55 25.63
CA SER A 339 33.37 -3.13 25.82
C SER A 339 33.92 -2.80 27.21
N ASN A 340 33.74 -3.69 28.20
CA ASN A 340 34.32 -3.52 29.53
C ASN A 340 35.77 -4.00 29.63
N HIS A 341 36.31 -4.65 28.59
CA HIS A 341 37.73 -4.97 28.56
C HIS A 341 38.58 -3.69 28.40
N PRO A 342 39.74 -3.59 29.06
CA PRO A 342 40.60 -2.41 28.96
C PRO A 342 40.95 -2.05 27.51
N GLY A 343 40.68 -0.80 27.12
CA GLY A 343 40.90 -0.29 25.76
C GLY A 343 39.70 -0.43 24.81
N CYS A 344 38.59 -1.04 25.26
CA CYS A 344 37.36 -1.20 24.48
C CYS A 344 36.22 -0.27 24.96
N GLU A 345 36.48 0.64 25.89
CA GLU A 345 35.45 1.42 26.59
C GLU A 345 34.66 2.32 25.63
N ASP A 346 35.30 2.83 24.57
CA ASP A 346 34.68 3.70 23.57
C ASP A 346 33.71 2.96 22.61
N TYR A 347 33.63 1.62 22.69
CA TYR A 347 32.66 0.81 21.96
C TYR A 347 31.33 0.66 22.71
N ALA A 348 31.31 1.03 24.00
CA ALA A 348 30.06 1.09 24.76
C ALA A 348 29.12 2.16 24.20
N GLY A 349 27.81 1.88 24.19
CA GLY A 349 26.80 2.85 23.77
C GLY A 349 26.68 3.06 22.26
N GLN A 350 27.38 2.28 21.43
CA GLN A 350 27.47 2.51 19.98
C GLN A 350 26.52 1.67 19.14
N GLY A 351 26.06 0.51 19.63
CA GLY A 351 25.24 -0.40 18.84
C GLY A 351 23.85 0.14 18.54
N ASN A 352 23.29 -0.27 17.40
CA ASN A 352 21.93 0.05 17.00
C ASN A 352 20.94 -1.02 17.44
N HIS A 353 19.66 -0.85 17.12
CA HIS A 353 18.68 -1.94 17.12
C HIS A 353 18.82 -2.91 15.93
N ASN A 354 19.99 -2.96 15.32
CA ASN A 354 20.36 -3.72 14.13
C ASN A 354 21.88 -3.67 13.96
N LEU A 355 22.39 -4.43 13.00
CA LEU A 355 23.79 -4.49 12.62
C LEU A 355 23.90 -4.81 11.12
N ARG A 356 25.10 -4.66 10.56
CA ARG A 356 25.44 -5.11 9.21
C ARG A 356 26.75 -5.90 9.23
N VAL A 357 26.94 -6.71 8.22
CA VAL A 357 28.08 -7.61 8.10
C VAL A 357 28.59 -7.56 6.67
N GLY A 358 29.90 -7.54 6.51
CA GLY A 358 30.55 -7.65 5.22
C GLY A 358 32.05 -7.42 5.36
N ASP A 359 32.81 -7.90 4.37
CA ASP A 359 34.22 -7.56 4.20
C ASP A 359 34.33 -6.07 3.85
N VAL A 360 34.70 -5.26 4.85
CA VAL A 360 34.78 -3.81 4.70
C VAL A 360 36.20 -3.34 4.42
N ASP A 361 37.23 -4.08 4.86
CA ASP A 361 38.63 -3.70 4.72
C ASP A 361 39.40 -4.40 3.59
N GLY A 362 38.76 -5.36 2.92
CA GLY A 362 39.21 -6.03 1.70
C GLY A 362 40.10 -7.26 1.94
N ASP A 363 40.13 -7.80 3.16
CA ASP A 363 40.95 -8.97 3.51
C ASP A 363 40.28 -10.32 3.18
N GLY A 364 39.00 -10.29 2.77
CA GLY A 364 38.19 -11.45 2.42
C GLY A 364 37.41 -12.08 3.59
N CYS A 365 37.54 -11.54 4.80
CA CYS A 365 36.79 -11.91 5.99
C CYS A 365 35.69 -10.88 6.27
N ASP A 366 34.62 -11.29 6.96
CA ASP A 366 33.55 -10.37 7.31
C ASP A 366 33.82 -9.63 8.63
N GLU A 367 33.62 -8.31 8.62
CA GLU A 367 33.51 -7.47 9.81
C GLU A 367 32.06 -7.26 10.22
N ILE A 368 31.85 -6.84 11.47
CA ILE A 368 30.53 -6.56 12.03
C ILE A 368 30.40 -5.05 12.26
N ILE A 369 29.59 -4.39 11.42
CA ILE A 369 29.19 -3.00 11.59
C ILE A 369 28.06 -2.95 12.63
N TYR A 370 28.42 -2.59 13.85
CA TYR A 370 27.57 -2.62 15.02
C TYR A 370 27.10 -1.20 15.39
N GLY A 371 26.20 -0.63 14.57
CA GLY A 371 25.75 0.75 14.72
C GLY A 371 26.90 1.73 14.44
N SER A 372 27.25 2.55 15.42
CA SER A 372 28.31 3.56 15.37
C SER A 372 29.75 3.03 15.54
N CYS A 373 29.96 1.72 15.62
CA CYS A 373 31.28 1.08 15.68
C CYS A 373 31.38 -0.13 14.75
N ALA A 374 32.58 -0.66 14.58
CA ALA A 374 32.83 -1.89 13.84
C ALA A 374 33.75 -2.83 14.63
N ILE A 375 33.44 -4.13 14.60
CA ILE A 375 34.25 -5.20 15.18
C ILE A 375 34.87 -6.00 14.05
N ASP A 376 36.19 -6.17 14.12
CA ASP A 376 37.03 -6.89 13.16
C ASP A 376 36.71 -8.40 13.15
N HIS A 377 37.01 -9.11 12.05
CA HIS A 377 36.73 -10.55 11.90
C HIS A 377 37.35 -11.41 13.03
N ASN A 378 38.43 -10.93 13.64
CA ASN A 378 39.15 -11.56 14.74
C ASN A 378 38.64 -11.19 16.15
N GLY A 379 37.57 -10.41 16.26
CA GLY A 379 36.93 -10.04 17.52
C GLY A 379 37.53 -8.82 18.21
N LYS A 380 38.47 -8.11 17.58
CA LYS A 380 38.97 -6.82 18.08
C LYS A 380 38.07 -5.68 17.60
N GLY A 381 38.05 -4.58 18.35
CA GLY A 381 37.42 -3.37 17.85
C GLY A 381 38.21 -2.79 16.67
N LEU A 382 37.53 -2.55 15.54
CA LEU A 382 38.12 -1.94 14.34
C LEU A 382 38.12 -0.41 14.46
N TYR A 383 36.94 0.19 14.68
CA TYR A 383 36.80 1.61 15.01
C TYR A 383 35.50 1.89 15.78
N THR A 384 35.43 3.09 16.37
CA THR A 384 34.21 3.68 16.93
C THR A 384 34.12 5.15 16.54
N THR A 385 32.95 5.56 16.05
CA THR A 385 32.67 6.97 15.69
C THR A 385 32.31 7.83 16.91
N LYS A 386 31.96 7.18 18.04
CA LYS A 386 31.47 7.82 19.27
C LYS A 386 30.17 8.62 19.09
N MET A 387 29.40 8.33 18.04
CA MET A 387 28.11 8.97 17.77
C MET A 387 26.93 8.26 18.43
N GLY A 388 27.17 7.08 18.99
CA GLY A 388 26.21 6.39 19.86
C GLY A 388 25.13 5.64 19.08
N HIS A 389 24.07 5.30 19.81
CA HIS A 389 22.98 4.45 19.35
C HIS A 389 22.11 5.05 18.23
N GLY A 390 21.64 4.17 17.35
CA GLY A 390 20.72 4.44 16.25
C GLY A 390 19.65 3.36 16.01
N ASP A 391 18.66 3.72 15.18
CA ASP A 391 17.49 2.88 14.87
C ASP A 391 17.53 2.24 13.48
N ALA A 392 18.35 2.75 12.55
CA ALA A 392 18.44 2.27 11.18
C ALA A 392 19.85 2.47 10.60
N ILE A 393 20.32 1.49 9.83
CA ILE A 393 21.68 1.46 9.29
C ILE A 393 21.77 0.74 7.95
N HIS A 394 22.59 1.28 7.05
CA HIS A 394 22.73 0.80 5.68
C HIS A 394 24.21 0.65 5.31
N LEU A 395 24.63 -0.55 4.92
CA LEU A 395 25.97 -0.91 4.45
C LEU A 395 25.87 -1.42 3.01
N THR A 396 26.47 -0.72 2.05
CA THR A 396 26.58 -1.17 0.66
C THR A 396 27.69 -0.38 -0.05
N HIS A 397 27.87 -0.57 -1.35
CA HIS A 397 28.75 0.26 -2.18
C HIS A 397 27.92 1.44 -2.71
N PHE A 398 27.94 2.55 -1.99
CA PHE A 398 27.11 3.72 -2.29
C PHE A 398 27.68 4.56 -3.42
N ASP A 399 28.98 4.85 -3.37
CA ASP A 399 29.67 5.69 -4.34
C ASP A 399 30.52 4.82 -5.28
N PRO A 400 30.08 4.57 -6.53
CA PRO A 400 30.82 3.72 -7.46
C PRO A 400 32.19 4.31 -7.85
N SER A 401 32.45 5.59 -7.57
CA SER A 401 33.76 6.23 -7.77
C SER A 401 34.73 6.02 -6.60
N ARG A 402 34.22 5.60 -5.44
CA ARG A 402 35.03 5.29 -4.25
C ARG A 402 35.28 3.79 -4.13
N LYS A 403 36.40 3.47 -3.49
CA LYS A 403 36.72 2.11 -3.08
C LYS A 403 36.02 1.78 -1.76
N GLY A 404 35.78 0.50 -1.53
CA GLY A 404 35.20 -0.05 -0.31
C GLY A 404 33.69 0.16 -0.20
N LEU A 405 33.14 -0.38 0.88
CA LEU A 405 31.76 -0.15 1.28
C LEU A 405 31.65 1.16 2.08
N GLN A 406 30.45 1.69 2.19
CA GLN A 406 30.14 2.83 3.04
C GLN A 406 28.94 2.52 3.93
N VAL A 407 28.81 3.29 5.02
CA VAL A 407 27.71 3.17 5.96
C VAL A 407 26.91 4.47 6.03
N TRP A 408 25.59 4.35 5.89
CA TRP A 408 24.61 5.39 6.20
C TRP A 408 23.81 5.01 7.44
N ASP A 409 23.83 5.87 8.46
CA ASP A 409 23.33 5.56 9.81
C ASP A 409 22.65 6.78 10.44
N CYS A 410 21.65 6.57 11.28
CA CYS A 410 20.94 7.61 12.01
C CYS A 410 21.01 7.44 13.53
N HIS A 411 21.09 8.55 14.26
CA HIS A 411 21.46 8.58 15.68
C HIS A 411 20.33 9.15 16.56
N GLU A 412 20.04 8.49 17.68
CA GLU A 412 18.98 8.88 18.63
C GLU A 412 19.43 9.98 19.61
N ASN A 413 20.75 10.21 19.72
CA ASN A 413 21.36 11.00 20.80
C ASN A 413 21.06 12.52 20.78
N LYS A 414 20.22 13.00 19.85
CA LYS A 414 19.78 14.41 19.73
C LYS A 414 20.94 15.39 19.50
N ARG A 415 22.00 14.94 18.85
CA ARG A 415 23.19 15.73 18.51
C ARG A 415 23.70 15.42 17.12
N ASP A 416 23.84 14.14 16.80
CA ASP A 416 24.60 13.71 15.63
C ASP A 416 23.76 13.46 14.38
N GLY A 417 22.45 13.30 14.53
CA GLY A 417 21.48 13.22 13.43
C GLY A 417 21.71 12.01 12.51
N SER A 418 22.38 12.18 11.38
CA SER A 418 22.72 11.09 10.46
C SER A 418 24.13 11.22 9.90
N THR A 419 24.81 10.10 9.64
CA THR A 419 26.18 10.06 9.13
C THR A 419 26.33 9.15 7.94
N TYR A 420 27.09 9.62 6.95
CA TYR A 420 27.64 8.82 5.87
C TYR A 420 29.14 8.67 6.08
N ARG A 421 29.64 7.43 6.15
CA ARG A 421 31.03 7.15 6.52
C ARG A 421 31.65 6.02 5.70
N ASP A 422 32.96 6.03 5.61
CA ASP A 422 33.74 4.90 5.10
C ASP A 422 33.59 3.69 6.04
N ALA A 423 33.26 2.53 5.48
CA ALA A 423 32.88 1.36 6.28
C ALA A 423 34.08 0.70 6.99
N ALA A 424 35.29 0.81 6.43
CA ALA A 424 36.50 0.20 6.98
C ALA A 424 37.14 1.06 8.08
N THR A 425 37.17 2.38 7.87
CA THR A 425 37.93 3.31 8.71
C THR A 425 37.05 4.07 9.71
N GLY A 426 35.75 4.14 9.45
CA GLY A 426 34.83 4.99 10.21
C GLY A 426 34.96 6.48 9.90
N GLU A 427 35.76 6.88 8.90
CA GLU A 427 35.90 8.26 8.48
C GLU A 427 34.55 8.84 8.05
N ILE A 428 34.09 9.90 8.72
CA ILE A 428 32.84 10.58 8.39
C ILE A 428 33.03 11.37 7.10
N LEU A 429 32.39 10.91 6.03
CA LEU A 429 32.41 11.55 4.72
C LEU A 429 31.52 12.79 4.71
N PHE A 430 30.33 12.69 5.30
CA PHE A 430 29.55 13.86 5.72
C PHE A 430 28.59 13.52 6.87
N GLN A 431 28.14 14.56 7.57
CA GLN A 431 27.20 14.46 8.68
C GLN A 431 26.06 15.48 8.52
N ILE A 432 24.85 15.05 8.88
CA ILE A 432 23.67 15.90 9.01
C ILE A 432 23.29 15.94 10.49
N LYS A 433 23.60 17.03 11.16
CA LYS A 433 23.28 17.20 12.59
C LYS A 433 21.81 17.55 12.78
N ASP A 434 21.23 17.03 13.86
CA ASP A 434 19.88 17.37 14.31
C ASP A 434 19.84 17.34 15.84
N SER A 435 19.05 18.25 16.43
CA SER A 435 18.87 18.36 17.87
C SER A 435 17.72 17.48 18.40
N THR A 436 17.17 16.61 17.55
CA THR A 436 16.11 15.66 17.85
C THR A 436 16.57 14.23 17.55
N ASP A 437 15.78 13.26 17.98
CA ASP A 437 16.00 11.85 17.65
C ASP A 437 15.67 11.63 16.16
N VAL A 438 16.67 11.16 15.39
CA VAL A 438 16.48 10.75 14.01
C VAL A 438 16.29 9.24 13.97
N GLY A 439 15.10 8.77 14.32
CA GLY A 439 14.80 7.33 14.45
C GLY A 439 14.62 6.55 13.14
N ARG A 440 14.91 7.15 11.97
CA ARG A 440 14.86 6.49 10.64
C ARG A 440 15.82 7.15 9.64
N CYS A 441 16.50 6.33 8.86
CA CYS A 441 17.16 6.71 7.62
C CYS A 441 17.00 5.62 6.56
N MET A 442 17.21 5.97 5.30
CA MET A 442 17.10 5.06 4.16
C MET A 442 18.15 5.38 3.11
N ALA A 443 18.57 4.35 2.40
CA ALA A 443 19.44 4.45 1.23
C ALA A 443 19.01 3.49 0.12
N ALA A 444 18.87 4.02 -1.09
CA ALA A 444 18.52 3.30 -2.31
C ALA A 444 18.86 4.15 -3.53
N ASP A 445 19.35 3.55 -4.61
CA ASP A 445 19.48 4.23 -5.90
C ASP A 445 18.09 4.39 -6.51
N ILE A 446 17.59 5.62 -6.48
CA ILE A 446 16.22 5.97 -6.87
C ILE A 446 16.20 7.07 -7.94
N ASP A 447 17.33 7.71 -8.18
CA ASP A 447 17.46 8.86 -9.06
C ASP A 447 18.64 8.67 -10.04
N PRO A 448 18.39 8.30 -11.31
CA PRO A 448 19.45 8.04 -12.28
C PRO A 448 20.18 9.30 -12.74
N THR A 449 19.85 10.48 -12.22
CA THR A 449 20.46 11.75 -12.65
C THR A 449 21.80 12.02 -11.99
N GLN A 450 22.12 11.31 -10.90
CA GLN A 450 23.40 11.38 -10.21
C GLN A 450 23.95 9.96 -10.01
N PRO A 451 25.26 9.73 -10.20
CA PRO A 451 25.82 8.41 -9.95
C PRO A 451 25.79 8.02 -8.47
N GLY A 452 25.48 6.76 -8.20
CA GLY A 452 25.51 6.16 -6.86
C GLY A 452 24.16 6.07 -6.15
N VAL A 453 24.22 5.80 -4.85
CA VAL A 453 23.04 5.50 -4.02
C VAL A 453 22.60 6.75 -3.25
N GLU A 454 21.34 7.16 -3.45
CA GLU A 454 20.75 8.25 -2.68
C GLU A 454 20.50 7.89 -1.22
N MET A 455 20.53 8.91 -0.36
CA MET A 455 20.34 8.81 1.09
C MET A 455 19.34 9.85 1.60
N TRP A 456 18.48 9.46 2.53
CA TRP A 456 17.60 10.39 3.23
C TRP A 456 17.26 9.95 4.66
N SER A 457 16.77 10.91 5.43
CA SER A 457 16.25 10.77 6.79
C SER A 457 15.28 11.92 7.08
N LEU A 458 14.56 11.91 8.22
CA LEU A 458 13.68 13.02 8.58
C LEU A 458 14.44 14.37 8.73
N ALA A 459 15.70 14.31 9.17
CA ALA A 459 16.58 15.47 9.34
C ALA A 459 17.30 15.90 8.05
N SER A 460 17.40 15.01 7.06
CA SER A 460 18.21 15.23 5.85
C SER A 460 17.81 16.44 4.99
N GLY A 461 16.59 16.96 5.13
CA GLY A 461 16.07 18.04 4.28
C GLY A 461 15.62 17.60 2.88
N GLY A 462 15.72 16.30 2.56
CA GLY A 462 15.36 15.75 1.26
C GLY A 462 16.27 14.58 0.86
N ILE A 463 16.18 14.19 -0.39
CA ILE A 463 17.03 13.17 -1.02
C ILE A 463 18.42 13.78 -1.24
N ARG A 464 19.46 13.08 -0.79
CA ARG A 464 20.86 13.49 -0.97
C ARG A 464 21.68 12.47 -1.75
N ASN A 465 22.62 12.97 -2.54
CA ASN A 465 23.60 12.13 -3.24
C ASN A 465 24.79 11.77 -2.31
N VAL A 466 25.72 10.99 -2.85
CA VAL A 466 26.95 10.54 -2.16
C VAL A 466 27.90 11.67 -1.73
N LYS A 467 27.75 12.87 -2.30
CA LYS A 467 28.50 14.08 -1.89
C LYS A 467 27.83 14.84 -0.74
N GLY A 468 26.65 14.39 -0.31
CA GLY A 468 25.83 15.04 0.70
C GLY A 468 25.05 16.25 0.18
N GLU A 469 24.97 16.46 -1.14
CA GLU A 469 24.19 17.55 -1.74
C GLU A 469 22.72 17.16 -1.81
N VAL A 470 21.80 18.10 -1.57
CA VAL A 470 20.36 17.86 -1.70
C VAL A 470 19.99 17.82 -3.18
N VAL A 471 19.73 16.63 -3.72
CA VAL A 471 19.26 16.42 -5.10
C VAL A 471 17.80 16.85 -5.23
N LYS A 472 16.99 16.53 -4.22
CA LYS A 472 15.58 16.92 -4.17
C LYS A 472 15.15 17.23 -2.75
N ALA A 473 14.56 18.41 -2.52
CA ALA A 473 13.95 18.73 -1.24
C ALA A 473 12.79 17.77 -0.90
N ARG A 474 12.47 17.64 0.40
CA ARG A 474 11.46 16.72 0.96
C ARG A 474 10.33 16.33 -0.01
N VAL A 475 10.31 15.04 -0.38
CA VAL A 475 9.31 14.44 -1.27
C VAL A 475 8.18 13.84 -0.43
N ARG A 476 6.93 14.21 -0.72
CA ARG A 476 5.75 13.65 -0.04
C ARG A 476 5.63 12.17 -0.38
N GLY A 477 5.40 11.33 0.65
CA GLY A 477 5.18 9.90 0.46
C GLY A 477 6.45 9.07 0.27
N LEU A 478 7.64 9.68 0.28
CA LEU A 478 8.91 8.97 0.26
C LEU A 478 9.08 8.20 1.58
N SER A 479 9.06 6.87 1.51
CA SER A 479 9.19 5.99 2.67
C SER A 479 10.59 6.03 3.28
N CYS A 480 10.69 5.77 4.58
CA CYS A 480 11.96 5.59 5.30
C CYS A 480 11.89 4.29 6.13
N ASN A 481 11.69 3.15 5.43
CA ASN A 481 11.52 1.83 6.06
C ASN A 481 12.35 0.73 5.38
N MET A 482 11.91 0.21 4.23
CA MET A 482 12.60 -0.81 3.44
C MET A 482 12.79 -0.34 1.99
N ALA A 483 13.76 -0.93 1.29
CA ALA A 483 13.95 -0.78 -0.16
C ALA A 483 13.82 -2.17 -0.81
N VAL A 484 13.25 -2.23 -2.01
CA VAL A 484 12.91 -3.48 -2.70
C VAL A 484 13.13 -3.31 -4.21
N TRP A 485 13.86 -4.22 -4.86
CA TRP A 485 13.86 -4.27 -6.33
C TRP A 485 12.61 -5.01 -6.80
N TRP A 486 11.62 -4.26 -7.28
CA TRP A 486 10.30 -4.82 -7.58
C TRP A 486 9.98 -4.80 -9.08
N ASP A 487 10.24 -3.69 -9.77
CA ASP A 487 9.94 -3.58 -11.20
C ASP A 487 11.08 -4.05 -12.11
N GLY A 488 11.00 -3.72 -13.39
CA GLY A 488 11.92 -4.23 -14.41
C GLY A 488 13.18 -3.40 -14.67
N ASP A 489 13.32 -2.22 -14.05
CA ASP A 489 14.49 -1.35 -14.24
C ASP A 489 15.61 -1.61 -13.21
N LEU A 490 16.65 -0.76 -13.18
CA LEU A 490 17.80 -0.94 -12.28
C LEU A 490 17.72 -0.06 -11.02
N LEU A 491 16.72 0.82 -10.93
CA LEU A 491 16.46 1.60 -9.73
C LEU A 491 15.79 0.70 -8.69
N ARG A 492 15.81 1.15 -7.45
CA ARG A 492 15.24 0.42 -6.33
C ARG A 492 13.97 1.10 -5.82
N GLU A 493 12.91 0.33 -5.63
CA GLU A 493 11.67 0.82 -5.06
C GLU A 493 11.73 0.86 -3.53
N LEU A 494 10.69 1.43 -2.93
CA LEU A 494 10.53 1.55 -1.49
C LEU A 494 9.37 0.68 -1.01
N LEU A 495 9.60 -0.06 0.07
CA LEU A 495 8.60 -0.88 0.74
C LEU A 495 8.28 -0.29 2.12
N ASP A 496 6.99 -0.10 2.39
CA ASP A 496 6.48 0.24 3.72
C ASP A 496 5.09 -0.36 3.91
N ARG A 497 4.87 -0.98 5.07
CA ARG A 497 3.64 -1.71 5.37
C ARG A 497 3.40 -2.83 4.34
N ASN A 498 2.35 -2.70 3.55
CA ASN A 498 1.94 -3.62 2.50
C ASN A 498 1.95 -2.94 1.12
N ILE A 499 2.80 -1.92 0.95
CA ILE A 499 2.84 -1.06 -0.25
C ILE A 499 4.26 -0.98 -0.79
N VAL A 500 4.41 -1.19 -2.10
CA VAL A 500 5.62 -0.84 -2.86
C VAL A 500 5.39 0.47 -3.60
N SER A 501 6.33 1.41 -3.47
CA SER A 501 6.29 2.71 -4.13
C SER A 501 7.59 2.99 -4.90
N LYS A 502 7.49 3.63 -6.06
CA LYS A 502 8.63 4.06 -6.89
C LYS A 502 8.79 5.57 -6.82
N TYR A 503 10.03 6.04 -6.65
CA TYR A 503 10.31 7.47 -6.80
C TYR A 503 10.45 7.82 -8.28
N ASN A 504 9.63 8.75 -8.74
CA ASN A 504 9.70 9.28 -10.09
C ASN A 504 10.55 10.56 -10.05
N TRP A 505 11.83 10.45 -10.41
CA TRP A 505 12.80 11.56 -10.33
C TRP A 505 12.45 12.72 -11.26
N GLU A 506 11.88 12.44 -12.43
CA GLU A 506 11.46 13.47 -13.40
C GLU A 506 10.36 14.36 -12.83
N LYS A 507 9.39 13.76 -12.14
CA LYS A 507 8.27 14.47 -11.51
C LYS A 507 8.58 14.93 -10.09
N GLY A 508 9.56 14.31 -9.43
CA GLY A 508 9.90 14.56 -8.03
C GLY A 508 8.83 14.14 -7.04
N ILE A 509 8.16 13.01 -7.31
CA ILE A 509 7.07 12.44 -6.50
C ILE A 509 7.29 10.94 -6.28
N CYS A 510 6.69 10.38 -5.22
CA CYS A 510 6.70 8.94 -4.97
C CYS A 510 5.33 8.33 -5.28
N GLU A 511 5.29 7.39 -6.23
CA GLU A 511 4.08 6.76 -6.77
C GLU A 511 3.94 5.35 -6.22
N ARG A 512 2.74 4.94 -5.79
CA ARG A 512 2.50 3.57 -5.35
C ARG A 512 2.34 2.67 -6.57
N ILE A 513 3.13 1.60 -6.66
CA ILE A 513 3.11 0.69 -7.81
C ILE A 513 2.57 -0.70 -7.47
N ALA A 514 2.53 -1.08 -6.19
CA ALA A 514 1.83 -2.28 -5.73
C ALA A 514 1.21 -2.07 -4.35
N ILE A 515 0.00 -2.60 -4.15
CA ILE A 515 -0.68 -2.66 -2.84
C ILE A 515 -1.10 -4.11 -2.61
N PHE A 516 -0.63 -4.68 -1.51
CA PHE A 516 -0.85 -6.08 -1.17
C PHE A 516 -2.12 -6.23 -0.33
N GLU A 517 -3.27 -6.22 -1.01
CA GLU A 517 -4.59 -6.24 -0.39
C GLU A 517 -4.84 -7.51 0.45
N GLY A 518 -5.45 -7.35 1.63
CA GLY A 518 -5.72 -8.45 2.56
C GLY A 518 -4.49 -8.98 3.33
N ALA A 519 -3.31 -8.38 3.13
CA ALA A 519 -2.10 -8.67 3.88
C ALA A 519 -1.74 -7.50 4.81
N LEU A 520 -1.05 -7.80 5.92
CA LEU A 520 -0.64 -6.82 6.92
C LEU A 520 0.86 -6.91 7.20
N SER A 521 1.45 -5.78 7.54
CA SER A 521 2.79 -5.72 8.11
C SER A 521 2.83 -6.09 9.60
N ASN A 522 4.04 -6.21 10.13
CA ASN A 522 4.35 -6.62 11.48
C ASN A 522 4.94 -5.48 12.30
N ASN A 523 5.20 -5.75 13.59
CA ASN A 523 6.00 -4.89 14.48
C ASN A 523 5.48 -3.45 14.64
N GLY A 524 4.15 -3.27 14.61
CA GLY A 524 3.49 -1.98 14.89
C GLY A 524 3.90 -0.86 13.93
N THR A 525 4.51 0.20 14.45
CA THR A 525 4.97 1.35 13.64
C THR A 525 6.25 1.06 12.85
N LYS A 526 6.98 -0.02 13.17
CA LYS A 526 8.09 -0.49 12.32
C LYS A 526 7.57 -0.99 10.98
N ALA A 527 6.36 -1.55 10.95
CA ALA A 527 5.60 -1.86 9.74
C ALA A 527 6.40 -2.71 8.73
N THR A 528 7.10 -3.72 9.22
CA THR A 528 8.00 -4.56 8.43
C THR A 528 7.22 -5.72 7.78
N PRO A 529 7.69 -6.27 6.65
CA PRO A 529 7.20 -7.56 6.18
C PRO A 529 7.58 -8.69 7.16
N CYS A 530 7.08 -9.91 6.93
CA CYS A 530 7.66 -11.10 7.56
C CYS A 530 9.10 -11.29 7.07
N LEU A 531 9.31 -11.14 5.77
CA LEU A 531 10.61 -11.18 5.10
C LEU A 531 10.52 -10.46 3.74
N GLN A 532 11.63 -9.92 3.26
CA GLN A 532 11.79 -9.37 1.91
C GLN A 532 13.17 -9.75 1.34
N GLY A 533 13.24 -10.11 0.06
CA GLY A 533 14.49 -10.47 -0.62
C GLY A 533 14.26 -11.35 -1.86
N ASP A 534 15.29 -11.57 -2.67
CA ASP A 534 15.35 -12.58 -3.74
C ASP A 534 15.23 -13.96 -3.05
N ILE A 535 14.03 -14.56 -3.07
CA ILE A 535 13.73 -15.85 -2.42
C ILE A 535 13.49 -16.90 -3.50
N VAL A 536 12.76 -16.57 -4.57
CA VAL A 536 12.47 -17.42 -5.72
C VAL A 536 12.48 -16.57 -6.99
N GLY A 537 12.36 -17.19 -8.15
CA GLY A 537 12.27 -16.44 -9.40
C GLY A 537 13.60 -15.84 -9.81
N ASP A 538 13.56 -14.65 -10.41
CA ASP A 538 14.76 -13.98 -10.92
C ASP A 538 15.44 -13.11 -9.85
N TRP A 539 16.18 -12.09 -10.26
CA TRP A 539 16.99 -11.27 -9.35
C TRP A 539 16.18 -10.30 -8.48
N ARG A 540 14.90 -10.11 -8.79
CA ARG A 540 14.02 -9.18 -8.07
C ARG A 540 13.58 -9.79 -6.75
N GLU A 541 13.11 -8.92 -5.86
CA GLU A 541 12.89 -9.28 -4.48
C GLU A 541 11.42 -9.55 -4.20
N GLU A 542 11.13 -10.73 -3.66
CA GLU A 542 9.81 -11.07 -3.13
C GLU A 542 9.52 -10.32 -1.83
N VAL A 543 8.22 -10.18 -1.54
CA VAL A 543 7.73 -9.63 -0.28
C VAL A 543 6.81 -10.65 0.40
N LEU A 544 7.20 -11.13 1.58
CA LEU A 544 6.44 -12.09 2.38
C LEU A 544 5.65 -11.37 3.47
N LEU A 545 4.32 -11.42 3.39
CA LEU A 545 3.41 -10.79 4.37
C LEU A 545 2.42 -11.79 4.95
N ARG A 546 1.95 -11.56 6.17
CA ARG A 546 0.85 -12.33 6.75
C ARG A 546 -0.50 -11.83 6.25
N THR A 547 -1.47 -12.74 6.16
CA THR A 547 -2.86 -12.36 5.96
C THR A 547 -3.42 -11.65 7.20
N ALA A 548 -4.43 -10.80 7.00
CA ALA A 548 -5.03 -10.04 8.11
C ALA A 548 -5.64 -10.92 9.22
N ASP A 549 -6.10 -12.11 8.86
CA ASP A 549 -6.67 -13.12 9.78
C ASP A 549 -5.62 -14.08 10.37
N ASN A 550 -4.32 -13.89 10.04
CA ASN A 550 -3.19 -14.68 10.54
C ASN A 550 -3.24 -16.17 10.18
N THR A 551 -3.95 -16.56 9.11
CA THR A 551 -4.11 -17.97 8.69
C THR A 551 -3.14 -18.40 7.59
N ALA A 552 -2.50 -17.45 6.89
CA ALA A 552 -1.55 -17.73 5.82
C ALA A 552 -0.43 -16.67 5.76
N LEU A 553 0.69 -17.04 5.14
CA LEU A 553 1.61 -16.08 4.52
C LEU A 553 1.28 -15.94 3.03
N ARG A 554 1.60 -14.78 2.46
CA ARG A 554 1.57 -14.52 1.02
C ARG A 554 2.94 -14.06 0.59
N LEU A 555 3.57 -14.84 -0.28
CA LEU A 555 4.83 -14.51 -0.95
C LEU A 555 4.48 -13.81 -2.26
N TYR A 556 4.56 -12.48 -2.26
CA TYR A 556 4.31 -11.65 -3.44
C TYR A 556 5.55 -11.67 -4.33
N VAL A 557 5.34 -11.96 -5.61
CA VAL A 557 6.39 -12.10 -6.63
C VAL A 557 6.09 -11.11 -7.75
N SER A 558 7.10 -10.42 -8.26
CA SER A 558 6.88 -9.44 -9.33
C SER A 558 6.48 -10.12 -10.64
N THR A 559 5.36 -9.68 -11.21
CA THR A 559 4.89 -10.10 -12.54
C THR A 559 5.26 -9.09 -13.63
N ILE A 560 6.00 -8.03 -13.28
CA ILE A 560 6.42 -7.00 -14.24
C ILE A 560 7.53 -7.58 -15.13
N PRO A 561 7.53 -7.41 -16.45
CA PRO A 561 8.65 -7.87 -17.27
C PRO A 561 9.94 -7.08 -17.00
N THR A 562 11.09 -7.74 -17.14
CA THR A 562 12.42 -7.11 -17.12
C THR A 562 13.23 -7.54 -18.34
N ASP A 563 14.04 -6.62 -18.86
CA ASP A 563 14.99 -6.90 -19.96
C ASP A 563 16.35 -7.40 -19.44
N TYR A 564 16.49 -7.52 -18.12
CA TYR A 564 17.74 -7.92 -17.47
C TYR A 564 17.63 -9.31 -16.87
N ARG A 565 18.76 -10.00 -16.83
CA ARG A 565 19.01 -11.17 -16.00
C ARG A 565 20.27 -10.91 -15.19
N PHE A 566 20.32 -11.29 -13.93
CA PHE A 566 21.54 -11.22 -13.13
C PHE A 566 21.68 -12.53 -12.38
N HIS A 567 22.91 -12.91 -12.04
CA HIS A 567 23.07 -13.96 -11.04
C HIS A 567 22.27 -13.57 -9.79
N THR A 568 21.51 -14.51 -9.23
CA THR A 568 20.77 -14.31 -7.97
C THR A 568 21.62 -13.59 -6.94
N PHE A 569 21.01 -12.66 -6.21
CA PHE A 569 21.72 -11.87 -5.23
C PHE A 569 22.05 -12.69 -3.99
N LEU A 570 21.39 -13.83 -3.79
CA LEU A 570 21.70 -14.81 -2.73
C LEU A 570 23.11 -15.40 -2.82
N GLU A 571 23.76 -15.35 -3.98
CA GLU A 571 25.15 -15.79 -4.16
C GLU A 571 26.18 -14.72 -3.75
N ASP A 572 25.72 -13.52 -3.37
CA ASP A 572 26.51 -12.46 -2.72
C ASP A 572 26.47 -12.60 -1.20
N PRO A 573 27.62 -12.72 -0.50
CA PRO A 573 27.63 -12.96 0.94
C PRO A 573 26.96 -11.87 1.75
N VAL A 574 27.25 -10.60 1.46
CA VAL A 574 26.67 -9.44 2.16
C VAL A 574 25.14 -9.42 2.00
N TYR A 575 24.64 -9.64 0.77
CA TYR A 575 23.20 -9.75 0.53
C TYR A 575 22.55 -10.92 1.28
N ARG A 576 23.11 -12.14 1.17
CA ARG A 576 22.56 -13.33 1.83
C ARG A 576 22.57 -13.22 3.36
N ILE A 577 23.60 -12.61 3.93
CA ILE A 577 23.68 -12.32 5.37
C ILE A 577 22.70 -11.23 5.77
N SER A 578 22.46 -10.22 4.91
CA SER A 578 21.44 -9.20 5.18
C SER A 578 20.02 -9.79 5.28
N ILE A 579 19.73 -10.88 4.55
CA ILE A 579 18.51 -11.68 4.71
C ILE A 579 18.53 -12.43 6.06
N ALA A 580 19.63 -13.11 6.39
CA ALA A 580 19.77 -13.85 7.65
C ALA A 580 19.59 -12.95 8.88
N THR A 581 19.98 -11.68 8.79
CA THR A 581 19.90 -10.68 9.85
C THR A 581 18.64 -9.82 9.80
N GLN A 582 17.76 -10.01 8.81
CA GLN A 582 16.60 -9.16 8.63
C GLN A 582 15.62 -9.23 9.81
N ASN A 583 15.49 -10.38 10.47
CA ASN A 583 14.62 -10.56 11.63
C ASN A 583 15.16 -9.92 12.93
N VAL A 584 16.36 -9.33 12.90
CA VAL A 584 17.09 -8.98 14.12
C VAL A 584 16.61 -7.64 14.65
N ALA A 585 16.00 -7.66 15.84
CA ALA A 585 15.44 -6.51 16.55
C ALA A 585 14.59 -5.58 15.67
N TYR A 586 15.12 -4.45 15.19
CA TYR A 586 14.43 -3.58 14.25
C TYR A 586 14.92 -3.85 12.82
N ASN A 587 14.14 -4.67 12.11
CA ASN A 587 14.44 -5.18 10.78
C ASN A 587 14.90 -4.07 9.83
N GLN A 588 15.94 -4.34 9.05
CA GLN A 588 16.49 -3.43 8.06
C GLN A 588 16.52 -4.11 6.67
N PRO A 589 16.44 -3.36 5.55
CA PRO A 589 16.29 -3.96 4.23
C PRO A 589 17.50 -4.81 3.81
N THR A 590 17.31 -5.66 2.81
CA THR A 590 18.41 -6.38 2.17
C THR A 590 19.40 -5.43 1.51
N GLN A 591 20.69 -5.75 1.59
CA GLN A 591 21.77 -4.88 1.09
C GLN A 591 22.89 -5.69 0.47
N PRO A 592 23.27 -5.41 -0.79
CA PRO A 592 24.35 -6.12 -1.45
C PRO A 592 25.72 -5.53 -1.10
N GLY A 593 26.76 -6.36 -1.24
CA GLY A 593 28.17 -5.96 -1.14
C GLY A 593 28.70 -5.26 -2.39
N PHE A 594 27.82 -4.85 -3.29
CA PHE A 594 28.14 -4.23 -4.58
C PHE A 594 27.17 -3.09 -4.90
N TYR A 595 27.57 -2.20 -5.80
CA TYR A 595 26.68 -1.19 -6.35
C TYR A 595 25.78 -1.83 -7.41
N PHE A 596 24.49 -1.52 -7.37
CA PHE A 596 23.52 -1.93 -8.38
C PHE A 596 22.61 -0.77 -8.74
N GLY A 597 22.71 -0.34 -10.00
CA GLY A 597 21.93 0.76 -10.51
C GLY A 597 22.26 1.13 -11.97
N PRO A 598 21.65 2.20 -12.50
CA PRO A 598 21.73 2.60 -13.90
C PRO A 598 23.14 2.86 -14.43
N ASP A 599 24.09 3.23 -13.56
CA ASP A 599 25.49 3.47 -13.96
C ASP A 599 26.19 2.23 -14.52
N LEU A 600 25.63 1.03 -14.31
CA LEU A 600 26.16 -0.22 -14.84
C LEU A 600 25.90 -0.40 -16.36
N GLN A 601 25.12 0.47 -16.99
CA GLN A 601 24.82 0.38 -18.43
C GLN A 601 26.09 0.37 -19.30
N GLY A 602 26.15 -0.60 -20.23
CA GLY A 602 27.32 -0.81 -21.10
C GLY A 602 28.43 -1.67 -20.50
N THR A 603 28.31 -2.07 -19.23
CA THR A 603 29.26 -2.97 -18.55
C THR A 603 28.78 -4.43 -18.58
N ILE A 604 29.66 -5.34 -18.17
CA ILE A 604 29.26 -6.70 -17.81
C ILE A 604 29.18 -6.74 -16.28
N PHE A 605 28.00 -7.10 -15.76
CA PHE A 605 27.73 -7.17 -14.34
C PHE A 605 26.99 -8.48 -14.03
N ARG A 606 27.50 -9.25 -13.04
CA ARG A 606 26.94 -10.52 -12.56
C ARG A 606 26.34 -11.41 -13.67
N GLY A 607 27.17 -11.76 -14.65
CA GLY A 607 26.80 -12.65 -15.77
C GLY A 607 25.97 -12.00 -16.88
N CYS A 608 25.73 -10.70 -16.81
CA CYS A 608 24.88 -9.98 -17.75
C CYS A 608 25.62 -8.84 -18.42
N LYS A 609 25.56 -8.78 -19.74
CA LYS A 609 25.93 -7.57 -20.47
C LYS A 609 24.74 -6.62 -20.40
N ILE A 610 24.86 -5.57 -19.59
CA ILE A 610 23.82 -4.57 -19.46
C ILE A 610 23.87 -3.73 -20.75
N PRO A 611 22.83 -3.78 -21.59
CA PRO A 611 22.83 -3.04 -22.84
C PRO A 611 23.01 -1.55 -22.54
N LEU A 612 23.85 -0.88 -23.35
CA LEU A 612 23.77 0.58 -23.41
C LEU A 612 22.32 0.93 -23.76
N PRO A 613 21.75 1.98 -23.14
CA PRO A 613 20.38 2.34 -23.40
C PRO A 613 20.20 2.51 -24.91
N VAL A 614 19.11 2.00 -25.47
CA VAL A 614 18.80 2.05 -26.91
C VAL A 614 18.70 3.51 -27.42
N SER A 615 18.84 4.50 -26.53
CA SER A 615 19.09 5.91 -26.83
C SER A 615 20.48 6.22 -27.40
N ALA A 616 21.46 5.29 -27.36
CA ALA A 616 22.83 5.52 -27.82
C ALA A 616 23.13 5.12 -29.28
N GLN A 617 22.15 4.58 -30.03
CA GLN A 617 22.28 4.33 -31.48
C GLN A 617 21.10 4.87 -32.31
N LYS A 618 20.72 6.12 -32.05
CA LYS A 618 20.32 7.00 -33.13
C LYS A 618 21.11 8.29 -32.92
N LYS A 619 21.65 8.89 -33.98
CA LYS A 619 21.93 10.33 -33.95
C LYS A 619 20.60 10.99 -33.57
N LYS A 620 20.38 11.25 -32.28
CA LYS A 620 19.34 12.14 -31.80
C LYS A 620 19.78 13.49 -32.31
N THR A 621 19.08 13.97 -33.33
CA THR A 621 18.89 15.41 -33.48
C THR A 621 18.55 15.91 -32.07
N VAL A 622 19.40 16.76 -31.49
CA VAL A 622 19.17 17.33 -30.16
C VAL A 622 17.79 17.95 -30.22
N VAL A 623 16.79 17.38 -29.56
CA VAL A 623 15.44 17.96 -29.49
C VAL A 623 15.60 19.30 -28.79
N ASN A 624 15.53 20.37 -29.58
CA ASN A 624 15.71 21.73 -29.12
C ASN A 624 14.70 22.62 -29.84
N ASP A 625 14.65 23.88 -29.40
CA ASP A 625 13.75 24.89 -29.93
C ASP A 625 13.84 25.02 -31.47
N SER A 626 15.04 24.89 -32.04
CA SER A 626 15.28 25.11 -33.47
C SER A 626 14.83 23.96 -34.38
N ASN A 627 14.60 22.76 -33.86
CA ASN A 627 14.34 21.58 -34.70
C ASN A 627 13.18 20.69 -34.27
N THR A 628 12.51 21.01 -33.16
CA THR A 628 11.37 20.25 -32.65
C THR A 628 10.30 21.22 -32.16
N PRO A 629 9.00 20.99 -32.46
CA PRO A 629 7.93 21.76 -31.85
C PRO A 629 7.79 21.34 -30.38
N LEU A 630 8.63 21.93 -29.50
CA LEU A 630 8.69 21.58 -28.08
C LEU A 630 7.32 21.74 -27.38
N HIS A 631 6.51 22.70 -27.83
CA HIS A 631 5.16 22.94 -27.35
C HIS A 631 4.15 21.82 -27.67
N LEU A 632 4.48 20.88 -28.57
CA LEU A 632 3.67 19.69 -28.89
C LEU A 632 4.21 18.40 -28.26
N LEU A 633 5.20 18.49 -27.36
CA LEU A 633 5.66 17.31 -26.63
C LEU A 633 4.52 16.77 -25.76
N GLN A 634 4.38 15.44 -25.76
CA GLN A 634 3.37 14.75 -24.96
C GLN A 634 3.61 15.01 -23.47
N PRO A 635 2.66 15.63 -22.74
CA PRO A 635 2.80 15.79 -21.29
C PRO A 635 2.66 14.44 -20.57
N ALA A 636 3.42 14.27 -19.48
CA ALA A 636 3.51 13.04 -18.70
C ALA A 636 2.42 12.95 -17.62
N TYR A 637 1.15 12.92 -18.03
CA TYR A 637 0.00 12.81 -17.13
C TYR A 637 0.05 11.52 -16.28
N GLN A 638 -0.39 11.59 -15.00
CA GLN A 638 -0.56 10.38 -14.17
C GLN A 638 -1.88 9.66 -14.47
N GLY A 639 -2.97 10.42 -14.61
CA GLY A 639 -4.25 9.94 -15.14
C GLY A 639 -4.34 10.06 -16.67
N THR A 640 -5.53 9.80 -17.21
CA THR A 640 -5.83 10.04 -18.62
C THR A 640 -6.11 11.52 -18.87
N TYR A 641 -5.72 12.02 -20.06
CA TYR A 641 -6.03 13.36 -20.53
C TYR A 641 -6.25 13.32 -22.05
N GLY A 642 -7.10 14.21 -22.55
CA GLY A 642 -7.35 14.36 -23.98
C GLY A 642 -8.72 13.83 -24.38
N ASP A 643 -8.80 13.28 -25.60
CA ASP A 643 -10.08 12.88 -26.20
C ASP A 643 -10.87 11.87 -25.35
N LEU A 644 -12.19 12.04 -25.34
CA LEU A 644 -13.15 11.20 -24.63
C LEU A 644 -14.37 11.00 -25.50
N THR A 645 -14.81 9.75 -25.66
CA THR A 645 -16.00 9.44 -26.45
C THR A 645 -17.20 9.04 -25.58
N PRO A 646 -18.44 9.30 -26.02
CA PRO A 646 -19.63 8.82 -25.31
C PRO A 646 -19.62 7.30 -25.07
N GLU A 647 -19.03 6.52 -25.97
CA GLU A 647 -18.95 5.06 -25.88
C GLU A 647 -17.99 4.60 -24.78
N GLN A 648 -16.86 5.29 -24.60
CA GLN A 648 -15.93 5.03 -23.50
C GLN A 648 -16.60 5.32 -22.15
N VAL A 649 -17.23 6.50 -22.03
CA VAL A 649 -18.01 6.89 -20.85
C VAL A 649 -19.09 5.85 -20.55
N LYS A 650 -19.84 5.41 -21.58
CA LYS A 650 -20.90 4.40 -21.44
C LYS A 650 -20.35 3.06 -20.95
N LYS A 651 -19.21 2.61 -21.46
CA LYS A 651 -18.57 1.35 -21.03
C LYS A 651 -18.22 1.38 -19.55
N ASP A 652 -17.74 2.52 -19.05
CA ASP A 652 -17.41 2.68 -17.63
C ASP A 652 -18.68 2.72 -16.75
N VAL A 653 -19.71 3.46 -17.18
CA VAL A 653 -21.04 3.46 -16.52
C VAL A 653 -21.64 2.06 -16.50
N ASP A 654 -21.55 1.30 -17.59
CA ASP A 654 -22.03 -0.07 -17.68
C ASP A 654 -21.31 -1.02 -16.72
N ARG A 655 -20.00 -0.82 -16.52
CA ARG A 655 -19.20 -1.61 -15.59
C ARG A 655 -19.67 -1.37 -14.15
N VAL A 656 -19.85 -0.11 -13.75
CA VAL A 656 -20.40 0.24 -12.43
C VAL A 656 -21.82 -0.31 -12.27
N PHE A 657 -22.67 -0.15 -13.28
CA PHE A 657 -24.05 -0.64 -13.25
C PHE A 657 -24.14 -2.15 -13.06
N ALA A 658 -23.35 -2.93 -13.82
CA ALA A 658 -23.34 -4.39 -13.71
C ALA A 658 -22.92 -4.86 -12.31
N TYR A 659 -21.95 -4.17 -11.69
CA TYR A 659 -21.53 -4.45 -10.33
C TYR A 659 -22.66 -4.20 -9.32
N ILE A 660 -23.25 -3.00 -9.34
CA ILE A 660 -24.28 -2.66 -8.35
C ILE A 660 -25.57 -3.46 -8.53
N ASP A 661 -25.89 -3.91 -9.75
CA ASP A 661 -27.07 -4.74 -9.97
C ASP A 661 -26.98 -6.07 -9.23
N LYS A 662 -25.81 -6.71 -9.30
CA LYS A 662 -25.50 -7.94 -8.55
C LYS A 662 -25.48 -7.70 -7.04
N GLU A 663 -24.91 -6.58 -6.60
CA GLU A 663 -24.69 -6.27 -5.18
C GLU A 663 -25.91 -5.68 -4.46
N THR A 664 -27.07 -5.61 -5.13
CA THR A 664 -28.31 -5.10 -4.55
C THR A 664 -29.50 -6.02 -4.80
N PRO A 665 -29.49 -7.21 -4.20
CA PRO A 665 -30.55 -8.20 -4.42
C PRO A 665 -31.91 -7.71 -3.92
N ALA A 666 -32.93 -7.83 -4.80
CA ALA A 666 -34.32 -7.49 -4.50
C ALA A 666 -35.10 -8.72 -3.99
N ARG A 667 -34.70 -9.26 -2.85
CA ARG A 667 -35.32 -10.47 -2.28
C ARG A 667 -35.48 -10.37 -0.77
N VAL A 668 -36.45 -11.10 -0.23
CA VAL A 668 -36.58 -11.34 1.21
C VAL A 668 -35.99 -12.71 1.53
N VAL A 669 -35.20 -12.78 2.60
CA VAL A 669 -34.58 -14.02 3.09
C VAL A 669 -34.81 -14.16 4.59
N ASP A 670 -34.74 -15.39 5.06
CA ASP A 670 -34.61 -15.67 6.48
C ASP A 670 -33.20 -15.24 6.94
N LYS A 671 -33.12 -14.39 7.96
CA LYS A 671 -31.88 -13.79 8.46
C LYS A 671 -30.89 -14.80 9.04
N ASN A 672 -31.37 -15.97 9.47
CA ASN A 672 -30.55 -17.00 10.09
C ASN A 672 -30.04 -18.01 9.05
N THR A 673 -30.87 -18.33 8.05
CA THR A 673 -30.58 -19.42 7.09
C THR A 673 -30.24 -18.96 5.69
N GLY A 674 -30.49 -17.69 5.36
CA GLY A 674 -30.34 -17.15 4.00
C GLY A 674 -31.35 -17.70 2.99
N LYS A 675 -32.32 -18.52 3.40
CA LYS A 675 -33.33 -19.08 2.50
C LYS A 675 -34.29 -17.98 2.04
N VAL A 676 -34.53 -17.93 0.72
CA VAL A 676 -35.48 -16.99 0.12
C VAL A 676 -36.89 -17.25 0.65
N ILE A 677 -37.52 -16.21 1.18
CA ILE A 677 -38.90 -16.20 1.62
C ILE A 677 -39.73 -15.60 0.49
N THR A 678 -40.68 -16.36 -0.05
CA THR A 678 -41.59 -15.90 -1.12
C THR A 678 -43.03 -15.75 -0.65
N ASN A 679 -43.43 -16.44 0.43
CA ASN A 679 -44.75 -16.26 1.02
C ASN A 679 -44.74 -15.14 2.08
N TYR A 680 -44.92 -13.91 1.62
CA TYR A 680 -44.91 -12.73 2.48
C TYR A 680 -46.08 -12.65 3.45
N ALA A 681 -47.19 -13.38 3.20
CA ALA A 681 -48.35 -13.40 4.08
C ALA A 681 -48.05 -14.05 5.44
N THR A 682 -47.10 -14.99 5.48
CA THR A 682 -46.79 -15.79 6.68
C THR A 682 -45.40 -15.51 7.28
N MET A 683 -44.63 -14.59 6.71
CA MET A 683 -43.31 -14.22 7.24
C MET A 683 -43.42 -13.63 8.66
N GLY A 684 -42.43 -13.93 9.51
CA GLY A 684 -42.25 -13.37 10.85
C GLY A 684 -41.03 -12.46 10.99
N GLU A 685 -40.53 -12.31 12.22
CA GLU A 685 -39.38 -11.45 12.55
C GLU A 685 -38.02 -12.00 12.06
N GLU A 686 -38.00 -13.22 11.56
CA GLU A 686 -36.86 -13.84 10.89
C GLU A 686 -36.61 -13.27 9.49
N ALA A 687 -37.61 -12.66 8.86
CA ALA A 687 -37.46 -12.09 7.52
C ALA A 687 -36.59 -10.81 7.52
N GLN A 688 -35.76 -10.67 6.50
CA GLN A 688 -35.01 -9.46 6.19
C GLN A 688 -34.81 -9.31 4.68
N LEU A 689 -34.52 -8.10 4.20
CA LEU A 689 -33.99 -7.92 2.85
C LEU A 689 -32.63 -8.62 2.73
N GLU A 690 -32.41 -9.33 1.63
CA GLU A 690 -31.11 -9.96 1.33
C GLU A 690 -29.99 -8.92 1.40
N ARG A 691 -28.91 -9.24 2.12
CA ARG A 691 -27.78 -8.31 2.34
C ARG A 691 -26.77 -8.48 1.22
N GLY A 692 -26.81 -7.59 0.23
CA GLY A 692 -25.69 -7.34 -0.68
C GLY A 692 -24.73 -6.28 -0.11
N ALA A 693 -23.77 -5.81 -0.92
CA ALA A 693 -22.85 -4.77 -0.49
C ALA A 693 -23.54 -3.42 -0.20
N PHE A 694 -24.71 -3.15 -0.81
CA PHE A 694 -25.42 -1.86 -0.66
C PHE A 694 -26.87 -2.01 -0.22
N ARG A 695 -27.33 -1.04 0.57
CA ARG A 695 -28.71 -0.96 1.06
C ARG A 695 -29.62 -0.38 -0.02
N LEU A 696 -30.80 -0.97 -0.22
CA LEU A 696 -31.73 -0.56 -1.28
C LEU A 696 -32.41 0.81 -1.06
N ALA A 697 -32.50 1.27 0.19
CA ALA A 697 -33.29 2.44 0.56
C ALA A 697 -32.51 3.45 1.42
N SER A 698 -31.19 3.43 1.36
CA SER A 698 -30.39 4.51 1.94
C SER A 698 -30.42 5.73 1.02
N TYR A 699 -30.12 6.93 1.53
CA TYR A 699 -30.12 8.14 0.70
C TYR A 699 -29.10 8.05 -0.46
N GLU A 700 -27.96 7.39 -0.25
CA GLU A 700 -26.95 7.16 -1.29
C GLU A 700 -27.57 6.38 -2.46
N TRP A 701 -28.44 5.42 -2.16
CA TRP A 701 -29.17 4.68 -3.18
C TRP A 701 -30.31 5.49 -3.81
N GLY A 702 -30.90 6.43 -3.07
CA GLY A 702 -31.77 7.47 -3.63
C GLY A 702 -31.08 8.27 -4.76
N VAL A 703 -29.80 8.61 -4.57
CA VAL A 703 -28.97 9.23 -5.62
C VAL A 703 -28.76 8.27 -6.79
N THR A 704 -28.43 7.00 -6.51
CA THR A 704 -28.28 5.95 -7.54
C THR A 704 -29.53 5.80 -8.40
N TYR A 705 -30.72 5.80 -7.81
CA TYR A 705 -31.97 5.73 -8.57
C TYR A 705 -32.17 6.96 -9.47
N SER A 706 -31.95 8.18 -8.95
CA SER A 706 -32.01 9.40 -9.77
C SER A 706 -31.02 9.38 -10.93
N ALA A 707 -29.79 8.90 -10.67
CA ALA A 707 -28.74 8.76 -11.66
C ALA A 707 -29.11 7.76 -12.78
N LEU A 708 -29.68 6.61 -12.43
CA LEU A 708 -30.07 5.58 -13.40
C LEU A 708 -31.27 6.01 -14.27
N ILE A 709 -32.19 6.80 -13.73
CA ILE A 709 -33.25 7.44 -14.52
C ILE A 709 -32.62 8.35 -15.59
N ALA A 710 -31.69 9.21 -15.17
CA ALA A 710 -30.99 10.12 -16.09
C ALA A 710 -30.11 9.36 -17.10
N ALA A 711 -29.47 8.27 -16.69
CA ALA A 711 -28.67 7.40 -17.54
C ALA A 711 -29.51 6.71 -18.62
N SER A 712 -30.70 6.22 -18.26
CA SER A 712 -31.62 5.61 -19.24
C SER A 712 -31.99 6.60 -20.34
N GLU A 713 -32.30 7.84 -19.97
CA GLU A 713 -32.61 8.89 -20.94
C GLU A 713 -31.41 9.38 -21.77
N ALA A 714 -30.21 9.45 -21.18
CA ALA A 714 -29.01 9.91 -21.87
C ALA A 714 -28.50 8.90 -22.91
N THR A 715 -28.73 7.62 -22.64
CA THR A 715 -28.14 6.50 -23.39
C THR A 715 -29.15 5.76 -24.26
N GLY A 716 -30.45 5.79 -23.91
CA GLY A 716 -31.48 4.94 -24.50
C GLY A 716 -31.47 3.50 -23.97
N ASP A 717 -30.63 3.18 -22.98
CA ASP A 717 -30.53 1.86 -22.39
C ASP A 717 -31.60 1.67 -21.31
N THR A 718 -32.56 0.78 -21.56
CA THR A 718 -33.70 0.58 -20.66
C THR A 718 -33.32 -0.15 -19.38
N ARG A 719 -32.20 -0.90 -19.36
CA ARG A 719 -31.78 -1.69 -18.20
C ARG A 719 -31.64 -0.84 -16.94
N TYR A 720 -31.20 0.41 -17.09
CA TYR A 720 -31.09 1.35 -15.97
C TYR A 720 -32.45 1.70 -15.36
N MET A 721 -33.46 1.96 -16.20
CA MET A 721 -34.83 2.20 -15.72
C MET A 721 -35.45 0.92 -15.15
N ASP A 722 -35.21 -0.22 -15.79
CA ASP A 722 -35.71 -1.54 -15.34
C ASP A 722 -35.20 -1.88 -13.94
N TYR A 723 -33.93 -1.59 -13.66
CA TYR A 723 -33.35 -1.70 -12.31
C TYR A 723 -34.16 -0.89 -11.28
N VAL A 724 -34.38 0.40 -11.57
CA VAL A 724 -35.10 1.31 -10.66
C VAL A 724 -36.53 0.83 -10.44
N GLN A 725 -37.26 0.51 -11.51
CA GLN A 725 -38.62 0.00 -11.41
C GLN A 725 -38.70 -1.31 -10.64
N ASN A 726 -37.78 -2.24 -10.87
CA ASN A 726 -37.75 -3.52 -10.16
C ASN A 726 -37.59 -3.31 -8.65
N ARG A 727 -36.61 -2.51 -8.21
CA ARG A 727 -36.38 -2.26 -6.79
C ARG A 727 -37.53 -1.50 -6.14
N PHE A 728 -38.10 -0.49 -6.81
CA PHE A 728 -39.25 0.25 -6.27
C PHE A 728 -40.53 -0.59 -6.20
N ARG A 729 -40.83 -1.42 -7.20
CA ARG A 729 -41.95 -2.37 -7.13
C ARG A 729 -41.77 -3.36 -5.99
N PHE A 730 -40.56 -3.91 -5.85
CA PHE A 730 -40.22 -4.83 -4.75
C PHE A 730 -40.40 -4.18 -3.38
N LEU A 731 -39.86 -2.97 -3.16
CA LEU A 731 -40.00 -2.27 -1.88
C LEU A 731 -41.47 -1.94 -1.56
N ALA A 732 -42.25 -1.51 -2.56
CA ALA A 732 -43.68 -1.28 -2.42
C ALA A 732 -44.46 -2.56 -2.08
N GLU A 733 -44.07 -3.70 -2.65
CA GLU A 733 -44.67 -5.00 -2.39
C GLU A 733 -44.41 -5.48 -0.97
N VAL A 734 -43.16 -5.42 -0.50
CA VAL A 734 -42.78 -6.03 0.78
C VAL A 734 -43.02 -5.13 2.00
N ALA A 735 -43.00 -3.81 1.84
CA ALA A 735 -43.13 -2.87 2.96
C ALA A 735 -44.41 -3.07 3.81
N PRO A 736 -45.61 -3.31 3.24
CA PRO A 736 -46.81 -3.60 4.03
C PRO A 736 -46.68 -4.87 4.89
N HIS A 737 -45.99 -5.89 4.39
CA HIS A 737 -45.78 -7.15 5.12
C HIS A 737 -44.82 -6.99 6.29
N PHE A 738 -43.71 -6.27 6.10
CA PHE A 738 -42.80 -5.93 7.19
C PHE A 738 -43.46 -4.99 8.22
N LYS A 739 -44.34 -4.10 7.78
CA LYS A 739 -45.17 -3.28 8.70
C LYS A 739 -46.09 -4.13 9.55
N ARG A 740 -46.68 -5.19 9.00
CA ARG A 740 -47.47 -6.18 9.77
C ARG A 740 -46.59 -6.88 10.80
N VAL A 741 -45.43 -7.40 10.39
CA VAL A 741 -44.47 -8.06 11.30
C VAL A 741 -44.08 -7.12 12.45
N TYR A 742 -43.74 -5.87 12.16
CA TYR A 742 -43.41 -4.89 13.19
C TYR A 742 -44.55 -4.65 14.19
N LYS A 743 -45.81 -4.57 13.71
CA LYS A 743 -46.98 -4.42 14.58
C LYS A 743 -47.24 -5.65 15.45
N GLU A 744 -47.03 -6.85 14.92
CA GLU A 744 -47.32 -8.10 15.62
C GLU A 744 -46.21 -8.52 16.60
N LYS A 745 -44.95 -8.20 16.28
CA LYS A 745 -43.77 -8.67 17.01
C LYS A 745 -43.03 -7.57 17.77
N GLY A 746 -43.34 -6.30 17.52
CA GLY A 746 -42.63 -5.16 18.09
C GLY A 746 -41.24 -4.92 17.49
N THR A 747 -40.82 -5.74 16.52
CA THR A 747 -39.53 -5.64 15.82
C THR A 747 -39.65 -6.13 14.38
N THR A 748 -38.76 -5.68 13.50
CA THR A 748 -38.66 -6.11 12.11
C THR A 748 -37.25 -5.79 11.58
N ASP A 749 -37.00 -6.04 10.28
CA ASP A 749 -35.73 -5.66 9.64
C ASP A 749 -35.43 -4.15 9.86
N PRO A 750 -34.27 -3.79 10.44
CA PRO A 750 -33.88 -2.38 10.60
C PRO A 750 -33.88 -1.57 9.30
N GLN A 751 -33.59 -2.17 8.14
CA GLN A 751 -33.68 -1.46 6.86
C GLN A 751 -35.13 -1.12 6.50
N LEU A 752 -36.10 -1.93 6.92
CA LEU A 752 -37.52 -1.63 6.74
C LEU A 752 -38.01 -0.60 7.76
N LEU A 753 -37.45 -0.57 8.97
CA LEU A 753 -37.73 0.52 9.92
C LEU A 753 -37.32 1.87 9.34
N GLN A 754 -36.20 1.95 8.61
CA GLN A 754 -35.80 3.17 7.91
C GLN A 754 -36.89 3.66 6.92
N ILE A 755 -37.48 2.72 6.17
CA ILE A 755 -38.51 3.01 5.16
C ILE A 755 -39.87 3.35 5.80
N LEU A 756 -40.28 2.57 6.79
CA LEU A 756 -41.61 2.63 7.40
C LEU A 756 -41.72 3.74 8.45
N THR A 757 -40.63 4.00 9.16
CA THR A 757 -40.55 4.96 10.28
C THR A 757 -39.25 5.76 10.14
N PRO A 758 -39.14 6.64 9.12
CA PRO A 758 -37.96 7.50 8.99
C PRO A 758 -37.81 8.42 10.20
N HIS A 759 -36.55 8.71 10.59
CA HIS A 759 -36.22 9.56 11.75
C HIS A 759 -35.29 10.73 11.41
N ALA A 760 -34.78 10.80 10.18
CA ALA A 760 -34.05 11.94 9.65
C ALA A 760 -34.31 12.09 8.14
N LEU A 761 -34.01 13.24 7.56
CA LEU A 761 -34.05 13.43 6.10
C LEU A 761 -33.21 12.39 5.34
N ASP A 762 -32.10 11.92 5.95
CA ASP A 762 -31.24 10.82 5.46
C ASP A 762 -32.01 9.52 5.20
N ASP A 763 -33.15 9.31 5.87
CA ASP A 763 -33.97 8.11 5.74
C ASP A 763 -35.04 8.23 4.63
N ALA A 764 -35.24 9.42 4.07
CA ALA A 764 -36.43 9.72 3.27
C ALA A 764 -36.15 10.41 1.94
N GLY A 765 -35.48 11.56 1.96
CA GLY A 765 -35.64 12.54 0.87
C GLY A 765 -35.12 12.11 -0.49
N ALA A 766 -33.88 11.63 -0.58
CA ALA A 766 -33.30 11.25 -1.86
C ALA A 766 -34.07 10.09 -2.53
N VAL A 767 -34.51 9.10 -1.75
CA VAL A 767 -35.33 7.98 -2.24
C VAL A 767 -36.72 8.47 -2.64
N CYS A 768 -37.34 9.32 -1.83
CA CYS A 768 -38.66 9.91 -2.12
C CYS A 768 -38.65 10.73 -3.42
N ALA A 769 -37.62 11.54 -3.63
CA ALA A 769 -37.43 12.33 -4.85
C ALA A 769 -37.32 11.42 -6.08
N ALA A 770 -36.51 10.35 -6.01
CA ALA A 770 -36.37 9.39 -7.09
C ALA A 770 -37.69 8.64 -7.38
N MET A 771 -38.43 8.21 -6.34
CA MET A 771 -39.74 7.58 -6.50
C MET A 771 -40.72 8.49 -7.23
N MET A 772 -40.79 9.78 -6.86
CA MET A 772 -41.65 10.76 -7.55
C MET A 772 -41.25 10.95 -9.01
N LYS A 773 -39.95 11.07 -9.31
CA LYS A 773 -39.44 11.19 -10.69
C LYS A 773 -39.86 10.02 -11.58
N VAL A 774 -39.76 8.78 -11.09
CA VAL A 774 -40.19 7.60 -11.85
C VAL A 774 -41.71 7.53 -11.94
N ARG A 775 -42.42 7.76 -10.84
CA ARG A 775 -43.89 7.66 -10.79
C ARG A 775 -44.60 8.68 -11.69
N LEU A 776 -43.99 9.85 -11.90
CA LEU A 776 -44.44 10.84 -12.87
C LEU A 776 -44.25 10.38 -14.33
N LYS A 777 -43.27 9.51 -14.60
CA LYS A 777 -43.00 8.92 -15.93
C LYS A 777 -43.79 7.62 -16.16
N ASP A 778 -43.96 6.81 -15.13
CA ASP A 778 -44.72 5.56 -15.14
C ASP A 778 -45.80 5.59 -14.04
N PRO A 779 -47.05 5.96 -14.40
CA PRO A 779 -48.14 5.98 -13.46
C PRO A 779 -48.54 4.61 -12.87
N SER A 780 -48.04 3.51 -13.43
CA SER A 780 -48.33 2.15 -12.95
C SER A 780 -47.45 1.69 -11.78
N LEU A 781 -46.45 2.49 -11.39
CA LEU A 781 -45.54 2.16 -10.30
C LEU A 781 -46.24 2.37 -8.92
N PRO A 782 -46.41 1.34 -8.08
CA PRO A 782 -47.26 1.43 -6.88
C PRO A 782 -46.54 2.01 -5.65
N VAL A 783 -45.90 3.17 -5.78
CA VAL A 783 -45.06 3.78 -4.72
C VAL A 783 -45.73 4.91 -3.93
N ASP A 784 -47.00 5.22 -4.22
CA ASP A 784 -47.70 6.39 -3.67
C ASP A 784 -47.82 6.35 -2.13
N GLU A 785 -47.94 5.16 -1.53
CA GLU A 785 -47.94 5.02 -0.06
C GLU A 785 -46.57 5.31 0.56
N LEU A 786 -45.48 4.86 -0.09
CA LEU A 786 -44.12 5.13 0.36
C LEU A 786 -43.79 6.61 0.20
N ILE A 787 -44.15 7.23 -0.93
CA ILE A 787 -44.00 8.67 -1.16
C ILE A 787 -44.73 9.46 -0.08
N ARG A 788 -46.00 9.13 0.22
CA ARG A 788 -46.76 9.81 1.28
C ARG A 788 -46.11 9.64 2.66
N ASN A 789 -45.62 8.45 2.98
CA ASN A 789 -44.95 8.20 4.27
C ASN A 789 -43.68 9.03 4.43
N TYR A 790 -42.81 9.02 3.41
CA TYR A 790 -41.58 9.80 3.42
C TYR A 790 -41.87 11.30 3.42
N PHE A 791 -42.77 11.77 2.57
CA PHE A 791 -43.05 13.19 2.45
C PHE A 791 -43.74 13.76 3.69
N ASP A 792 -44.65 13.01 4.33
CA ASP A 792 -45.22 13.38 5.63
C ASP A 792 -44.12 13.58 6.68
N PHE A 793 -43.15 12.66 6.74
CA PHE A 793 -42.01 12.83 7.64
C PHE A 793 -41.22 14.11 7.31
N ILE A 794 -40.82 14.29 6.05
CA ILE A 794 -40.01 15.44 5.61
C ILE A 794 -40.72 16.75 5.95
N ILE A 795 -42.00 16.89 5.58
CA ILE A 795 -42.67 18.20 5.67
C ILE A 795 -43.23 18.49 7.07
N HIS A 796 -43.61 17.47 7.85
CA HIS A 796 -44.31 17.64 9.13
C HIS A 796 -43.58 17.15 10.37
N LYS A 797 -42.61 16.24 10.27
CA LYS A 797 -41.96 15.61 11.43
C LYS A 797 -40.48 15.96 11.59
N GLU A 798 -39.78 16.19 10.49
CA GLU A 798 -38.38 16.58 10.52
C GLU A 798 -38.18 17.81 11.41
N TYR A 799 -37.08 17.80 12.16
CA TYR A 799 -36.75 18.91 13.04
C TYR A 799 -36.39 20.15 12.22
N ARG A 800 -36.80 21.33 12.72
CA ARG A 800 -36.58 22.60 12.05
C ARG A 800 -36.14 23.67 13.05
N LEU A 801 -35.37 24.63 12.57
CA LEU A 801 -35.17 25.89 13.28
C LEU A 801 -36.49 26.65 13.43
N ALA A 802 -36.49 27.68 14.28
CA ALA A 802 -37.67 28.51 14.52
C ALA A 802 -38.20 29.18 13.24
N ASP A 803 -37.33 29.49 12.28
CA ASP A 803 -37.71 30.06 10.99
C ASP A 803 -38.15 29.00 9.96
N GLY A 804 -38.26 27.74 10.37
CA GLY A 804 -38.70 26.61 9.55
C GLY A 804 -37.61 25.97 8.69
N THR A 805 -36.34 26.39 8.78
CA THR A 805 -35.22 25.72 8.06
C THR A 805 -35.03 24.30 8.58
N PHE A 806 -34.85 23.30 7.71
CA PHE A 806 -34.52 21.93 8.14
C PHE A 806 -33.26 21.91 9.00
N ALA A 807 -33.27 21.18 10.12
CA ALA A 807 -32.18 21.19 11.07
C ALA A 807 -32.02 19.87 11.80
N ARG A 808 -30.88 19.70 12.47
CA ARG A 808 -30.59 18.56 13.34
C ARG A 808 -30.32 19.03 14.77
N ASN A 809 -30.53 18.12 15.73
CA ASN A 809 -30.07 18.28 17.11
C ASN A 809 -28.83 17.43 17.42
N ARG A 810 -27.99 17.24 16.40
CA ARG A 810 -26.66 16.60 16.48
C ARG A 810 -25.69 17.28 15.50
N PRO A 811 -24.39 17.40 15.82
CA PRO A 811 -23.79 17.10 17.12
C PRO A 811 -24.18 18.10 18.22
N GLN A 812 -24.80 19.22 17.85
CA GLN A 812 -25.30 20.25 18.76
C GLN A 812 -26.79 20.52 18.51
N ARG A 813 -27.44 21.26 19.40
CA ARG A 813 -28.81 21.75 19.17
C ARG A 813 -28.84 22.70 17.97
N ASN A 814 -29.97 22.77 17.28
CA ASN A 814 -30.26 23.77 16.25
C ASN A 814 -29.11 23.90 15.22
N THR A 815 -28.69 22.76 14.69
CA THR A 815 -27.55 22.65 13.78
C THR A 815 -28.02 22.43 12.35
N LEU A 816 -27.57 23.28 11.43
CA LEU A 816 -27.74 23.07 10.00
C LEU A 816 -26.57 22.26 9.46
N TRP A 817 -26.88 21.19 8.75
CA TRP A 817 -25.92 20.42 7.97
C TRP A 817 -26.10 20.78 6.50
N LEU A 818 -25.00 21.03 5.80
CA LEU A 818 -25.06 21.39 4.39
C LEU A 818 -25.70 20.27 3.54
N ASP A 819 -25.51 19.02 3.96
CA ASP A 819 -26.13 17.83 3.37
C ASP A 819 -27.66 17.93 3.31
N ASP A 820 -28.31 18.55 4.30
CA ASP A 820 -29.78 18.66 4.38
C ASP A 820 -30.38 19.55 3.29
N MET A 821 -29.56 20.37 2.62
CA MET A 821 -29.97 20.99 1.36
C MET A 821 -30.37 19.92 0.34
N PHE A 822 -29.61 18.84 0.21
CA PHE A 822 -29.91 17.76 -0.72
C PHE A 822 -30.87 16.73 -0.14
N MET A 823 -30.81 16.47 1.17
CA MET A 823 -31.72 15.50 1.79
C MET A 823 -33.16 16.01 1.86
N GLY A 824 -33.42 17.33 1.84
CA GLY A 824 -34.78 17.87 1.93
C GLY A 824 -35.32 18.48 0.63
N ILE A 825 -34.57 19.41 0.05
CA ILE A 825 -35.09 20.35 -0.97
C ILE A 825 -35.51 19.67 -2.27
N PRO A 826 -34.75 18.71 -2.85
CA PRO A 826 -35.18 17.99 -4.06
C PRO A 826 -36.52 17.27 -3.88
N ALA A 827 -36.79 16.68 -2.72
CA ALA A 827 -38.07 16.02 -2.44
C ALA A 827 -39.22 17.04 -2.41
N VAL A 828 -39.04 18.18 -1.76
CA VAL A 828 -40.03 19.27 -1.74
C VAL A 828 -40.27 19.82 -3.15
N ALA A 829 -39.22 20.03 -3.93
CA ALA A 829 -39.33 20.49 -5.32
C ALA A 829 -40.11 19.47 -6.18
N GLN A 830 -39.73 18.19 -6.15
CA GLN A 830 -40.41 17.14 -6.90
C GLN A 830 -41.87 16.94 -6.46
N MET A 831 -42.19 17.17 -5.18
CA MET A 831 -43.58 17.12 -4.70
C MET A 831 -44.45 18.21 -5.35
N SER A 832 -43.88 19.36 -5.73
CA SER A 832 -44.64 20.38 -6.49
C SER A 832 -45.07 19.90 -7.89
N CYS A 833 -44.34 18.94 -8.47
CA CYS A 833 -44.68 18.31 -9.73
C CYS A 833 -45.69 17.16 -9.54
N TYR A 834 -45.58 16.46 -8.41
CA TYR A 834 -46.38 15.29 -8.07
C TYR A 834 -47.78 15.66 -7.55
N ASP A 835 -47.87 16.60 -6.59
CA ASP A 835 -49.11 17.15 -6.05
C ASP A 835 -49.39 18.53 -6.67
N LYS A 836 -50.16 18.51 -7.76
CA LYS A 836 -50.50 19.71 -8.53
C LYS A 836 -51.34 20.71 -7.75
N GLU A 837 -52.09 20.29 -6.73
CA GLU A 837 -52.94 21.18 -5.92
C GLU A 837 -52.10 22.06 -5.00
N GLN A 838 -50.95 21.56 -4.55
CA GLN A 838 -50.05 22.24 -3.62
C GLN A 838 -48.75 22.73 -4.29
N LYS A 839 -48.73 22.78 -5.62
CA LYS A 839 -47.55 23.14 -6.42
C LYS A 839 -46.87 24.41 -5.90
N ASP A 840 -47.60 25.53 -5.82
CA ASP A 840 -47.03 26.83 -5.47
C ASP A 840 -46.48 26.85 -4.03
N LYS A 841 -47.16 26.16 -3.12
CA LYS A 841 -46.72 26.00 -1.72
C LYS A 841 -45.38 25.29 -1.66
N TYR A 842 -45.22 24.19 -2.39
CA TYR A 842 -43.98 23.41 -2.36
C TYR A 842 -42.84 24.07 -3.14
N LEU A 843 -43.12 24.77 -4.24
CA LEU A 843 -42.10 25.60 -4.91
C LEU A 843 -41.59 26.70 -3.96
N ALA A 844 -42.50 27.40 -3.28
CA ALA A 844 -42.14 28.44 -2.32
C ALA A 844 -41.33 27.86 -1.14
N GLU A 845 -41.73 26.71 -0.59
CA GLU A 845 -41.00 26.05 0.49
C GLU A 845 -39.60 25.60 0.06
N ALA A 846 -39.45 24.99 -1.12
CA ALA A 846 -38.17 24.54 -1.63
C ALA A 846 -37.18 25.72 -1.82
N VAL A 847 -37.66 26.83 -2.38
CA VAL A 847 -36.87 28.07 -2.52
C VAL A 847 -36.56 28.69 -1.17
N ARG A 848 -37.53 28.71 -0.26
CA ARG A 848 -37.34 29.26 1.09
C ARG A 848 -36.25 28.50 1.84
N GLN A 849 -36.27 27.18 1.81
CA GLN A 849 -35.21 26.34 2.36
C GLN A 849 -33.86 26.68 1.71
N PHE A 850 -33.78 26.67 0.38
CA PHE A 850 -32.53 26.95 -0.33
C PHE A 850 -31.90 28.28 0.12
N LEU A 851 -32.70 29.36 0.13
CA LEU A 851 -32.22 30.69 0.50
C LEU A 851 -31.86 30.79 1.99
N GLN A 852 -32.59 30.13 2.88
CA GLN A 852 -32.30 30.12 4.32
C GLN A 852 -31.04 29.34 4.69
N PHE A 853 -30.77 28.24 3.99
CA PHE A 853 -29.49 27.54 4.09
C PHE A 853 -28.35 28.39 3.51
N ALA A 854 -28.54 28.94 2.30
CA ALA A 854 -27.50 29.72 1.62
C ALA A 854 -27.10 30.98 2.39
N ASP A 855 -28.07 31.70 2.97
CA ASP A 855 -27.82 32.89 3.80
C ASP A 855 -26.83 32.60 4.95
N ARG A 856 -26.94 31.41 5.57
CA ARG A 856 -26.13 31.04 6.74
C ARG A 856 -24.91 30.21 6.43
N MET A 857 -24.91 29.47 5.32
CA MET A 857 -23.91 28.45 5.04
C MET A 857 -23.01 28.78 3.83
N PHE A 858 -23.43 29.69 2.95
CA PHE A 858 -22.56 30.18 1.88
C PHE A 858 -21.49 31.12 2.45
N ILE A 859 -20.33 31.13 1.79
CA ILE A 859 -19.16 31.97 2.12
C ILE A 859 -18.83 32.74 0.85
N PRO A 860 -19.39 33.96 0.67
CA PRO A 860 -19.24 34.72 -0.56
C PRO A 860 -17.78 34.97 -0.96
N GLU A 861 -16.89 35.14 0.03
CA GLU A 861 -15.46 35.41 -0.16
C GLU A 861 -14.71 34.23 -0.80
N LYS A 862 -15.22 33.01 -0.59
CA LYS A 862 -14.65 31.78 -1.16
C LYS A 862 -15.47 31.27 -2.35
N GLY A 863 -16.73 31.66 -2.46
CA GLY A 863 -17.68 31.01 -3.35
C GLY A 863 -17.93 29.54 -2.96
N LEU A 864 -17.85 29.21 -1.67
CA LEU A 864 -17.98 27.85 -1.13
C LEU A 864 -19.01 27.83 0.01
N TYR A 865 -19.39 26.63 0.46
CA TYR A 865 -20.23 26.45 1.64
C TYR A 865 -19.45 25.83 2.81
N ARG A 866 -19.74 26.29 4.04
CA ARG A 866 -19.34 25.58 5.28
C ARG A 866 -20.19 24.31 5.42
N HIS A 867 -19.60 23.20 5.87
CA HIS A 867 -20.36 21.96 6.11
C HIS A 867 -21.37 22.10 7.26
N GLY A 868 -21.02 22.85 8.31
CA GLY A 868 -21.85 22.97 9.52
C GLY A 868 -22.08 24.39 9.98
N TRP A 869 -23.27 24.63 10.53
CA TRP A 869 -23.64 25.88 11.19
C TRP A 869 -24.46 25.58 12.44
N VAL A 870 -24.05 26.11 13.59
CA VAL A 870 -24.70 25.89 14.89
C VAL A 870 -25.25 27.22 15.39
N GLU A 871 -26.55 27.29 15.63
CA GLU A 871 -27.25 28.55 15.96
C GLU A 871 -26.69 29.26 17.20
N SER A 872 -26.26 28.50 18.20
CA SER A 872 -25.74 29.07 19.45
C SER A 872 -24.29 29.54 19.37
N SER A 873 -23.57 29.24 18.28
CA SER A 873 -22.16 29.62 18.14
C SER A 873 -22.05 31.07 17.67
N THR A 874 -21.20 31.87 18.31
CA THR A 874 -20.97 33.27 17.93
C THR A 874 -20.11 33.40 16.67
N ASP A 875 -19.26 32.40 16.40
CA ASP A 875 -18.51 32.23 15.16
C ASP A 875 -18.94 30.94 14.46
N HIS A 876 -18.83 30.92 13.14
CA HIS A 876 -19.24 29.78 12.32
C HIS A 876 -18.09 29.28 11.43
N PRO A 877 -17.19 28.43 11.97
CA PRO A 877 -16.01 27.96 11.27
C PRO A 877 -16.34 27.29 9.94
N ALA A 878 -15.49 27.54 8.93
CA ALA A 878 -15.68 27.03 7.59
C ALA A 878 -14.78 25.81 7.31
N PHE A 879 -15.35 24.62 7.49
CA PHE A 879 -14.81 23.40 6.89
C PHE A 879 -15.55 23.14 5.58
N CYS A 880 -14.94 23.54 4.46
CA CYS A 880 -15.53 23.45 3.12
C CYS A 880 -15.42 22.02 2.58
N TRP A 881 -16.09 21.08 3.24
CA TRP A 881 -16.08 19.67 2.90
C TRP A 881 -16.66 19.41 1.51
N ALA A 882 -15.91 18.71 0.68
CA ALA A 882 -16.16 18.56 -0.74
C ALA A 882 -17.51 17.90 -1.01
N ARG A 883 -17.78 16.71 -0.45
CA ARG A 883 -19.04 16.02 -0.77
C ARG A 883 -20.28 16.82 -0.38
N ALA A 884 -20.31 17.46 0.80
CA ALA A 884 -21.45 18.31 1.15
C ALA A 884 -21.55 19.57 0.27
N ASN A 885 -20.42 20.13 -0.19
CA ASN A 885 -20.45 21.16 -1.25
C ASN A 885 -21.01 20.59 -2.57
N GLY A 886 -20.70 19.34 -2.91
CA GLY A 886 -21.32 18.62 -4.01
C GLY A 886 -22.84 18.54 -3.84
N TRP A 887 -23.32 18.18 -2.66
CA TRP A 887 -24.74 18.15 -2.33
C TRP A 887 -25.42 19.51 -2.50
N ALA A 888 -24.82 20.59 -2.02
CA ALA A 888 -25.37 21.93 -2.23
C ALA A 888 -25.47 22.31 -3.73
N MET A 889 -24.46 21.96 -4.52
CA MET A 889 -24.47 22.20 -5.97
C MET A 889 -25.52 21.34 -6.69
N LEU A 890 -25.63 20.07 -6.29
CA LEU A 890 -26.64 19.14 -6.81
C LEU A 890 -28.07 19.58 -6.46
N THR A 891 -28.28 20.09 -5.24
CA THR A 891 -29.56 20.69 -4.83
C THR A 891 -29.95 21.85 -5.72
N ALA A 892 -29.01 22.73 -6.06
CA ALA A 892 -29.28 23.85 -6.95
C ALA A 892 -29.70 23.35 -8.34
N CYS A 893 -29.02 22.33 -8.89
CA CYS A 893 -29.42 21.70 -10.16
C CYS A 893 -30.85 21.14 -10.08
N GLU A 894 -31.13 20.32 -9.05
CA GLU A 894 -32.44 19.68 -8.87
C GLU A 894 -33.59 20.69 -8.68
N LEU A 895 -33.34 21.80 -7.97
CA LEU A 895 -34.32 22.86 -7.78
C LEU A 895 -34.53 23.67 -9.07
N LEU A 896 -33.44 24.05 -9.75
CA LEU A 896 -33.50 24.80 -11.01
C LEU A 896 -34.12 24.01 -12.16
N ASP A 897 -34.05 22.68 -12.11
CA ASP A 897 -34.75 21.78 -13.04
C ASP A 897 -36.27 21.80 -12.89
N VAL A 898 -36.76 22.10 -11.68
CA VAL A 898 -38.19 22.13 -11.35
C VAL A 898 -38.78 23.53 -11.45
N LEU A 899 -38.01 24.56 -11.09
CA LEU A 899 -38.50 25.94 -11.09
C LEU A 899 -38.91 26.42 -12.49
N PRO A 900 -40.09 27.03 -12.65
CA PRO A 900 -40.42 27.79 -13.85
C PRO A 900 -39.32 28.84 -14.14
N GLU A 901 -38.98 29.05 -15.42
CA GLU A 901 -37.90 29.97 -15.79
C GLU A 901 -38.15 31.41 -15.32
N ASP A 902 -39.42 31.80 -15.23
CA ASP A 902 -39.93 33.09 -14.77
C ASP A 902 -40.27 33.12 -13.26
N TYR A 903 -39.96 32.06 -12.50
CA TYR A 903 -40.25 32.03 -11.07
C TYR A 903 -39.51 33.18 -10.33
N PRO A 904 -40.20 34.00 -9.50
CA PRO A 904 -39.66 35.30 -9.08
C PRO A 904 -38.31 35.25 -8.34
N GLN A 905 -38.05 34.18 -7.58
CA GLN A 905 -36.80 34.01 -6.83
C GLN A 905 -35.75 33.15 -7.56
N ARG A 906 -36.04 32.64 -8.77
CA ARG A 906 -35.12 31.78 -9.52
C ARG A 906 -33.79 32.46 -9.81
N ALA A 907 -33.81 33.76 -10.09
CA ALA A 907 -32.59 34.55 -10.31
C ALA A 907 -31.62 34.45 -9.11
N LYS A 908 -32.12 34.55 -7.87
CA LYS A 908 -31.29 34.43 -6.67
C LYS A 908 -30.69 33.04 -6.51
N VAL A 909 -31.47 31.98 -6.79
CA VAL A 909 -30.97 30.60 -6.76
C VAL A 909 -29.87 30.41 -7.82
N MET A 910 -30.08 30.94 -9.03
CA MET A 910 -29.09 30.92 -10.10
C MET A 910 -27.81 31.69 -9.76
N ASP A 911 -27.92 32.83 -9.06
CA ASP A 911 -26.76 33.63 -8.65
C ASP A 911 -25.90 32.86 -7.64
N TYR A 912 -26.51 32.23 -6.63
CA TYR A 912 -25.80 31.35 -5.70
C TYR A 912 -25.15 30.16 -6.43
N PHE A 913 -25.90 29.52 -7.34
CA PHE A 913 -25.37 28.40 -8.12
C PHE A 913 -24.13 28.81 -8.92
N ARG A 914 -24.20 29.91 -9.68
CA ARG A 914 -23.08 30.40 -10.49
C ARG A 914 -21.89 30.85 -9.65
N ALA A 915 -22.14 31.45 -8.48
CA ALA A 915 -21.07 31.81 -7.55
C ALA A 915 -20.37 30.57 -7.00
N HIS A 916 -21.13 29.53 -6.67
CA HIS A 916 -20.60 28.26 -6.18
C HIS A 916 -19.83 27.49 -7.26
N VAL A 917 -20.33 27.45 -8.50
CA VAL A 917 -19.61 26.89 -9.65
C VAL A 917 -18.24 27.56 -9.79
N ARG A 918 -18.16 28.89 -9.74
CA ARG A 918 -16.87 29.60 -9.82
C ARG A 918 -15.92 29.23 -8.69
N GLY A 919 -16.41 29.20 -7.44
CA GLY A 919 -15.57 28.87 -6.28
C GLY A 919 -15.04 27.44 -6.31
N VAL A 920 -15.88 26.47 -6.64
CA VAL A 920 -15.49 25.05 -6.73
C VAL A 920 -14.53 24.82 -7.88
N THR A 921 -14.84 25.31 -9.08
CA THR A 921 -14.01 25.04 -10.28
C THR A 921 -12.63 25.67 -10.21
N ALA A 922 -12.47 26.80 -9.51
CA ALA A 922 -11.18 27.42 -9.25
C ALA A 922 -10.24 26.56 -8.37
N LEU A 923 -10.79 25.51 -7.73
CA LEU A 923 -10.08 24.63 -6.80
C LEU A 923 -9.96 23.18 -7.31
N GLN A 924 -10.20 22.95 -8.60
CA GLN A 924 -9.90 21.66 -9.21
C GLN A 924 -8.38 21.42 -9.17
N SER A 925 -7.96 20.23 -8.73
CA SER A 925 -6.54 19.86 -8.69
C SER A 925 -6.00 19.56 -10.10
N GLY A 926 -4.68 19.53 -10.24
CA GLY A 926 -4.02 19.13 -11.50
C GLY A 926 -4.37 17.71 -11.97
N GLU A 927 -4.80 16.84 -11.05
CA GLU A 927 -5.25 15.47 -11.35
C GLU A 927 -6.73 15.40 -11.73
N GLY A 928 -7.43 16.53 -11.86
CA GLY A 928 -8.85 16.60 -12.21
C GLY A 928 -9.83 16.35 -11.07
N PHE A 929 -9.38 15.79 -9.95
CA PHE A 929 -10.17 15.65 -8.73
C PHE A 929 -10.29 16.97 -7.96
N TRP A 930 -11.20 16.99 -6.99
CA TRP A 930 -11.25 18.00 -5.94
C TRP A 930 -10.77 17.43 -4.59
N HIS A 931 -10.19 18.30 -3.78
CA HIS A 931 -9.70 17.99 -2.43
C HIS A 931 -10.85 17.82 -1.43
N GLN A 932 -10.70 16.88 -0.49
CA GLN A 932 -11.65 16.57 0.58
C GLN A 932 -12.12 17.81 1.35
N LEU A 933 -11.21 18.70 1.72
CA LEU A 933 -11.55 20.08 2.05
C LEU A 933 -11.13 20.94 0.86
N LEU A 934 -12.10 21.58 0.19
CA LEU A 934 -11.88 22.19 -1.12
C LEU A 934 -10.78 23.26 -1.11
N ASP A 935 -10.73 24.08 -0.07
CA ASP A 935 -9.75 25.16 0.09
C ASP A 935 -8.48 24.73 0.85
N ARG A 936 -8.18 23.43 0.83
CA ARG A 936 -7.02 22.80 1.47
C ARG A 936 -6.42 21.74 0.55
N ASN A 937 -5.50 22.18 -0.32
CA ASN A 937 -4.87 21.35 -1.35
C ASN A 937 -3.90 20.28 -0.80
N ASP A 938 -3.66 20.25 0.51
CA ASP A 938 -2.91 19.24 1.22
C ASP A 938 -3.80 18.09 1.74
N SER A 939 -5.12 18.28 1.77
CA SER A 939 -6.10 17.21 2.03
C SER A 939 -6.23 16.26 0.82
N TYR A 940 -6.67 15.02 1.05
CA TYR A 940 -6.69 13.99 0.00
C TYR A 940 -7.71 14.30 -1.11
N LEU A 941 -7.49 13.76 -2.31
CA LEU A 941 -8.40 13.89 -3.45
C LEU A 941 -9.56 12.89 -3.32
N GLU A 942 -10.80 13.34 -3.45
CA GLU A 942 -11.99 12.57 -3.11
C GLU A 942 -12.91 12.33 -4.33
N THR A 943 -13.29 11.07 -4.55
CA THR A 943 -13.94 10.64 -5.80
C THR A 943 -15.43 11.01 -5.87
N SER A 944 -16.20 10.88 -4.79
CA SER A 944 -17.65 11.11 -4.86
C SER A 944 -17.99 12.58 -5.11
N ALA A 945 -17.33 13.51 -4.43
CA ALA A 945 -17.47 14.94 -4.66
C ALA A 945 -17.10 15.31 -6.09
N THR A 946 -15.97 14.79 -6.58
CA THR A 946 -15.52 14.99 -7.96
C THR A 946 -16.59 14.56 -8.96
N ALA A 947 -17.18 13.37 -8.77
CA ALA A 947 -18.26 12.89 -9.63
C ALA A 947 -19.52 13.78 -9.56
N ILE A 948 -19.91 14.25 -8.36
CA ILE A 948 -21.04 15.19 -8.22
C ILE A 948 -20.79 16.49 -9.00
N TYR A 949 -19.58 17.05 -8.92
CA TYR A 949 -19.22 18.26 -9.66
C TYR A 949 -19.23 18.04 -11.17
N VAL A 950 -18.68 16.92 -11.65
CA VAL A 950 -18.73 16.56 -13.07
C VAL A 950 -20.17 16.53 -13.58
N TYR A 951 -21.07 15.87 -12.84
CA TYR A 951 -22.50 15.91 -13.16
C TYR A 951 -23.03 17.35 -13.21
N CYS A 952 -22.84 18.13 -12.15
CA CYS A 952 -23.44 19.47 -12.05
C CYS A 952 -22.93 20.42 -13.14
N LEU A 953 -21.63 20.35 -13.46
CA LEU A 953 -21.01 21.15 -14.51
C LEU A 953 -21.52 20.74 -15.90
N ALA A 954 -21.49 19.44 -16.21
CA ALA A 954 -22.00 18.93 -17.48
C ALA A 954 -23.50 19.26 -17.65
N HIS A 955 -24.28 19.11 -16.59
CA HIS A 955 -25.70 19.42 -16.57
C HIS A 955 -25.97 20.90 -16.81
N ALA A 956 -25.27 21.78 -16.10
CA ALA A 956 -25.42 23.22 -16.24
C ALA A 956 -25.02 23.72 -17.64
N ILE A 957 -24.01 23.10 -18.27
CA ILE A 957 -23.68 23.38 -19.68
C ILE A 957 -24.82 22.90 -20.59
N ASN A 958 -25.30 21.67 -20.40
CA ASN A 958 -26.39 21.09 -21.20
C ASN A 958 -27.70 21.89 -21.10
N LYS A 959 -27.93 22.58 -19.97
CA LYS A 959 -29.08 23.45 -19.71
C LYS A 959 -28.84 24.92 -20.07
N GLY A 960 -27.64 25.28 -20.52
CA GLY A 960 -27.28 26.65 -20.89
C GLY A 960 -27.15 27.61 -19.69
N TRP A 961 -26.93 27.10 -18.49
CA TRP A 961 -26.81 27.91 -17.27
C TRP A 961 -25.40 28.50 -17.11
N ILE A 962 -24.38 27.78 -17.59
CA ILE A 962 -22.97 28.16 -17.57
C ILE A 962 -22.31 27.94 -18.94
N ASP A 963 -21.16 28.56 -19.17
CA ASP A 963 -20.47 28.56 -20.46
C ASP A 963 -19.75 27.23 -20.75
N ALA A 964 -19.89 26.74 -21.98
CA ALA A 964 -19.30 25.46 -22.40
C ALA A 964 -17.78 25.54 -22.62
N ILE A 965 -17.26 26.68 -23.07
CA ILE A 965 -15.82 26.86 -23.34
C ILE A 965 -15.07 26.89 -22.01
N ALA A 966 -15.58 27.65 -21.03
CA ALA A 966 -14.96 27.80 -19.72
C ALA A 966 -15.02 26.52 -18.87
N TYR A 967 -16.14 25.80 -18.89
CA TYR A 967 -16.40 24.71 -17.94
C TYR A 967 -16.44 23.32 -18.58
N GLY A 968 -16.55 23.21 -19.90
CA GLY A 968 -16.48 21.93 -20.60
C GLY A 968 -15.19 21.17 -20.29
N PRO A 969 -14.00 21.77 -20.44
CA PRO A 969 -12.74 21.11 -20.10
C PRO A 969 -12.63 20.69 -18.63
N VAL A 970 -13.22 21.46 -17.72
CA VAL A 970 -13.25 21.17 -16.26
C VAL A 970 -14.04 19.89 -15.99
N ALA A 971 -15.26 19.79 -16.55
CA ALA A 971 -16.10 18.59 -16.43
C ALA A 971 -15.43 17.38 -17.12
N HIS A 972 -14.80 17.61 -18.27
CA HIS A 972 -14.09 16.59 -19.04
C HIS A 972 -12.91 16.01 -18.26
N LEU A 973 -12.04 16.86 -17.70
CA LEU A 973 -10.92 16.44 -16.88
C LEU A 973 -11.39 15.72 -15.60
N GLY A 974 -12.44 16.24 -14.98
CA GLY A 974 -13.06 15.58 -13.81
C GLY A 974 -13.60 14.19 -14.16
N TRP A 975 -14.13 13.97 -15.36
CA TRP A 975 -14.54 12.63 -15.81
C TRP A 975 -13.36 11.69 -15.97
N HIS A 976 -12.26 12.11 -16.61
CA HIS A 976 -11.05 11.29 -16.71
C HIS A 976 -10.55 10.85 -15.33
N ALA A 977 -10.52 11.78 -14.37
CA ALA A 977 -10.17 11.51 -12.99
C ALA A 977 -11.08 10.44 -12.37
N VAL A 978 -12.40 10.63 -12.47
CA VAL A 978 -13.41 9.70 -11.92
C VAL A 978 -13.35 8.32 -12.59
N ALA A 979 -13.21 8.27 -13.92
CA ALA A 979 -13.13 7.02 -14.68
C ALA A 979 -11.91 6.19 -14.26
N GLY A 980 -10.78 6.85 -13.94
CA GLY A 980 -9.59 6.23 -13.37
C GLY A 980 -9.79 5.61 -11.97
N LYS A 981 -10.92 5.85 -11.30
CA LYS A 981 -11.30 5.23 -10.02
C LYS A 981 -12.37 4.15 -10.14
N ILE A 982 -12.80 3.83 -11.36
CA ILE A 982 -13.69 2.70 -11.62
C ILE A 982 -12.83 1.49 -11.93
N ASN A 983 -12.63 0.63 -10.92
CA ASN A 983 -11.77 -0.53 -11.07
C ASN A 983 -12.39 -1.62 -11.97
N ALA A 984 -11.64 -2.71 -12.17
CA ALA A 984 -12.04 -3.79 -13.08
C ALA A 984 -13.35 -4.50 -12.65
N GLU A 985 -13.66 -4.51 -11.35
CA GLU A 985 -14.90 -5.11 -10.83
C GLU A 985 -16.11 -4.19 -11.00
N GLY A 986 -15.89 -2.87 -11.19
CA GLY A 986 -16.94 -1.85 -11.23
C GLY A 986 -17.19 -1.16 -9.89
N GLN A 987 -16.28 -1.35 -8.92
CA GLN A 987 -16.28 -0.57 -7.69
C GLN A 987 -15.70 0.83 -7.92
N VAL A 988 -16.08 1.78 -7.05
CA VAL A 988 -15.65 3.18 -7.12
C VAL A 988 -14.68 3.50 -5.97
N GLU A 989 -13.40 3.56 -6.28
CA GLU A 989 -12.32 3.80 -5.33
C GLU A 989 -12.21 5.27 -4.91
N GLY A 990 -11.50 5.55 -3.79
CA GLY A 990 -11.25 6.92 -3.33
C GLY A 990 -12.48 7.66 -2.79
N THR A 991 -13.58 6.94 -2.52
CA THR A 991 -14.81 7.50 -1.98
C THR A 991 -14.73 7.64 -0.46
N CYS A 992 -14.86 8.86 0.06
CA CYS A 992 -14.92 9.13 1.50
C CYS A 992 -16.15 8.45 2.13
N VAL A 993 -15.96 7.72 3.24
CA VAL A 993 -17.06 7.05 3.96
C VAL A 993 -18.06 8.05 4.57
N GLY A 994 -19.19 7.56 5.09
CA GLY A 994 -20.16 8.38 5.83
C GLY A 994 -19.46 9.26 6.86
N THR A 995 -19.70 10.58 6.80
CA THR A 995 -18.90 11.58 7.49
C THR A 995 -19.80 12.59 8.17
N GLY A 996 -19.58 12.79 9.47
CA GLY A 996 -20.32 13.72 10.29
C GLY A 996 -19.77 15.15 10.25
N MET A 997 -20.27 15.99 11.15
CA MET A 997 -19.78 17.36 11.35
C MET A 997 -18.69 17.41 12.42
N ALA A 998 -17.65 18.22 12.18
CA ALA A 998 -16.60 18.56 13.13
C ALA A 998 -16.21 20.04 13.02
N PHE A 999 -15.52 20.54 14.05
CA PHE A 999 -14.97 21.90 14.08
C PHE A 999 -13.44 21.92 14.11
N ASP A 1000 -12.80 20.84 13.69
CA ASP A 1000 -11.35 20.73 13.50
C ASP A 1000 -11.03 20.10 12.11
N PRO A 1001 -9.90 20.47 11.49
CA PRO A 1001 -9.56 19.97 10.16
C PRO A 1001 -9.11 18.50 10.18
N ALA A 1002 -8.51 18.02 11.26
CA ALA A 1002 -7.96 16.68 11.34
C ALA A 1002 -9.06 15.63 11.10
N PHE A 1003 -10.24 15.81 11.71
CA PHE A 1003 -11.39 14.96 11.45
C PHE A 1003 -11.67 14.79 9.94
N TYR A 1004 -11.68 15.88 9.17
CA TYR A 1004 -11.97 15.85 7.74
C TYR A 1004 -10.82 15.25 6.91
N TYR A 1005 -9.57 15.59 7.23
CA TYR A 1005 -8.38 15.08 6.53
C TYR A 1005 -8.21 13.57 6.67
N TYR A 1006 -8.61 12.99 7.80
CA TYR A 1006 -8.42 11.58 8.11
C TYR A 1006 -9.70 10.73 7.94
N ARG A 1007 -10.74 11.27 7.30
CA ARG A 1007 -11.92 10.45 6.96
C ARG A 1007 -11.50 9.30 6.04
N PRO A 1008 -11.79 8.04 6.40
CA PRO A 1008 -11.44 6.90 5.57
C PRO A 1008 -12.06 6.97 4.18
N VAL A 1009 -11.42 6.30 3.23
CA VAL A 1009 -12.01 5.95 1.95
C VAL A 1009 -12.26 4.45 1.90
N ASN A 1010 -13.34 4.02 1.26
CA ASN A 1010 -13.66 2.60 1.11
C ASN A 1010 -14.52 2.38 -0.13
N VAL A 1011 -14.26 1.29 -0.85
CA VAL A 1011 -15.03 0.93 -2.06
C VAL A 1011 -16.51 0.69 -1.76
N TYR A 1012 -16.87 0.23 -0.56
CA TYR A 1012 -18.25 0.04 -0.12
C TYR A 1012 -18.92 1.33 0.38
N ALA A 1013 -18.24 2.49 0.30
CA ALA A 1013 -18.89 3.76 0.54
C ALA A 1013 -19.88 4.05 -0.60
N ALA A 1014 -21.17 3.81 -0.33
CA ALA A 1014 -22.26 3.90 -1.32
C ALA A 1014 -22.36 5.25 -2.06
N HIS A 1015 -21.82 6.33 -1.47
CA HIS A 1015 -21.78 7.69 -1.99
C HIS A 1015 -21.07 7.82 -3.35
N GLY A 1016 -20.21 6.88 -3.74
CA GLY A 1016 -19.49 6.94 -5.02
C GLY A 1016 -20.36 6.55 -6.22
N TYR A 1017 -21.29 5.62 -6.03
CA TYR A 1017 -21.95 4.92 -7.13
C TYR A 1017 -22.95 5.81 -7.88
N GLY A 1018 -23.92 6.38 -7.18
CA GLY A 1018 -24.93 7.26 -7.78
C GLY A 1018 -24.30 8.44 -8.54
N PRO A 1019 -23.40 9.22 -7.91
CA PRO A 1019 -22.71 10.32 -8.59
C PRO A 1019 -21.92 9.92 -9.84
N VAL A 1020 -21.19 8.80 -9.82
CA VAL A 1020 -20.42 8.34 -10.99
C VAL A 1020 -21.34 8.00 -12.16
N LEU A 1021 -22.43 7.27 -11.89
CA LEU A 1021 -23.43 6.94 -12.91
C LEU A 1021 -24.08 8.20 -13.47
N TRP A 1022 -24.38 9.17 -12.61
CA TRP A 1022 -25.05 10.41 -13.02
C TRP A 1022 -24.12 11.31 -13.84
N ALA A 1023 -22.87 11.44 -13.41
CA ALA A 1023 -21.82 12.15 -14.12
C ALA A 1023 -21.60 11.55 -15.51
N GLY A 1024 -21.48 10.23 -15.61
CA GLY A 1024 -21.27 9.56 -16.89
C GLY A 1024 -22.46 9.73 -17.83
N ALA A 1025 -23.69 9.60 -17.32
CA ALA A 1025 -24.90 9.88 -18.07
C ALA A 1025 -24.91 11.30 -18.66
N GLU A 1026 -24.56 12.30 -17.85
CA GLU A 1026 -24.61 13.69 -18.27
C GLU A 1026 -23.43 14.08 -19.18
N MET A 1027 -22.26 13.48 -18.98
CA MET A 1027 -21.12 13.57 -19.90
C MET A 1027 -21.47 12.98 -21.27
N ILE A 1028 -22.18 11.86 -21.33
CA ILE A 1028 -22.68 11.30 -22.61
C ILE A 1028 -23.58 12.32 -23.32
N ARG A 1029 -24.49 13.00 -22.61
CA ARG A 1029 -25.32 14.06 -23.22
C ARG A 1029 -24.47 15.23 -23.70
N LEU A 1030 -23.50 15.65 -22.89
CA LEU A 1030 -22.61 16.77 -23.20
C LEU A 1030 -21.79 16.48 -24.47
N LEU A 1031 -21.15 15.32 -24.55
CA LEU A 1031 -20.33 14.89 -25.69
C LEU A 1031 -21.14 14.61 -26.97
N LYS A 1032 -22.46 14.35 -26.84
CA LYS A 1032 -23.37 14.24 -27.99
C LYS A 1032 -23.82 15.61 -28.52
N LYS A 1033 -23.78 16.66 -27.70
CA LYS A 1033 -24.23 18.02 -28.04
C LYS A 1033 -23.10 18.97 -28.40
N GLN A 1034 -21.96 18.84 -27.71
CA GLN A 1034 -20.75 19.63 -27.93
C GLN A 1034 -19.75 18.81 -28.75
N TYR A 1035 -18.78 19.51 -29.33
CA TYR A 1035 -17.73 18.90 -30.16
C TYR A 1035 -16.36 19.22 -29.57
N PRO A 1036 -16.01 18.66 -28.38
CA PRO A 1036 -14.69 18.87 -27.83
C PRO A 1036 -13.63 18.28 -28.75
N GLN A 1037 -12.50 18.97 -28.83
CA GLN A 1037 -11.36 18.56 -29.64
C GLN A 1037 -10.08 19.10 -29.03
N MET A 1038 -9.01 18.31 -29.11
CA MET A 1038 -7.66 18.76 -28.78
C MET A 1038 -7.23 19.89 -29.73
N ASN A 1039 -6.86 21.05 -29.16
CA ASN A 1039 -6.29 22.18 -29.88
C ASN A 1039 -5.17 22.77 -29.01
N ASP A 1040 -3.95 22.80 -29.55
CA ASP A 1040 -2.73 23.20 -28.84
C ASP A 1040 -2.48 22.37 -27.57
N SER A 1041 -2.58 21.05 -27.73
CA SER A 1041 -2.40 20.06 -26.66
C SER A 1041 -3.40 20.17 -25.49
N ALA A 1042 -4.43 21.01 -25.61
CA ALA A 1042 -5.46 21.20 -24.61
C ALA A 1042 -6.85 20.79 -25.13
N VAL A 1043 -7.68 20.23 -24.24
CA VAL A 1043 -9.10 19.98 -24.55
C VAL A 1043 -9.82 21.33 -24.65
N GLN A 1044 -10.35 21.64 -25.83
CA GLN A 1044 -11.18 22.81 -26.09
C GLN A 1044 -12.60 22.38 -26.47
N TYR A 1045 -13.61 23.14 -26.04
CA TYR A 1045 -15.02 22.85 -26.32
C TYR A 1045 -15.55 23.76 -27.42
N TYR A 1046 -16.18 23.16 -28.43
CA TYR A 1046 -16.78 23.87 -29.56
C TYR A 1046 -18.25 23.50 -29.73
N GLN A 1047 -19.09 24.49 -30.07
CA GLN A 1047 -20.52 24.27 -30.33
C GLN A 1047 -20.79 23.74 -31.73
N VAL A 1048 -19.82 23.88 -32.64
CA VAL A 1048 -19.85 23.34 -34.00
C VAL A 1048 -18.62 22.46 -34.20
N LYS A 1049 -18.80 21.31 -34.86
CA LYS A 1049 -17.70 20.40 -35.18
C LYS A 1049 -16.68 21.09 -36.08
N GLN A 1050 -15.44 21.18 -35.63
CA GLN A 1050 -14.37 21.81 -36.40
C GLN A 1050 -13.96 20.90 -37.56
N LYS A 1051 -13.85 21.46 -38.77
CA LYS A 1051 -13.53 20.70 -40.00
C LYS A 1051 -12.02 20.62 -40.23
N THR A 1052 -11.28 20.25 -39.19
CA THR A 1052 -9.82 20.18 -39.22
C THR A 1052 -9.31 19.06 -38.32
N THR A 1053 -8.18 18.50 -38.69
CA THR A 1053 -7.40 17.55 -37.87
C THR A 1053 -6.04 18.12 -37.49
N ALA A 1054 -5.81 19.42 -37.74
CA ALA A 1054 -4.58 20.08 -37.33
C ALA A 1054 -4.48 20.07 -35.79
N PRO A 1055 -3.29 19.83 -35.22
CA PRO A 1055 -3.10 19.83 -33.77
C PRO A 1055 -3.24 21.22 -33.14
N ILE A 1056 -3.07 22.27 -33.96
CA ILE A 1056 -3.30 23.67 -33.60
C ILE A 1056 -4.10 24.31 -34.73
N PHE A 1057 -5.20 24.99 -34.40
CA PHE A 1057 -6.04 25.68 -35.39
C PHE A 1057 -6.77 26.89 -34.80
N ALA A 1058 -7.13 27.83 -35.67
CA ALA A 1058 -8.08 28.89 -35.36
C ALA A 1058 -9.50 28.46 -35.79
N ILE A 1059 -10.52 28.98 -35.10
CA ILE A 1059 -11.91 28.78 -35.52
C ILE A 1059 -12.14 29.59 -36.80
N ASP A 1060 -12.68 28.97 -37.84
CA ASP A 1060 -13.06 29.66 -39.08
C ASP A 1060 -14.05 30.79 -38.75
N THR A 1061 -13.78 32.00 -39.22
CA THR A 1061 -14.76 33.09 -39.16
C THR A 1061 -15.86 32.77 -40.16
N GLU A 1062 -17.12 32.61 -39.71
CA GLU A 1062 -18.24 32.46 -40.63
C GLU A 1062 -18.29 33.66 -41.59
N GLU A 1063 -18.38 33.33 -42.89
CA GLU A 1063 -18.77 34.25 -43.94
C GLU A 1063 -20.01 35.05 -43.53
N LYS A 1064 -19.94 36.36 -43.76
CA LYS A 1064 -21.10 37.26 -43.73
C LYS A 1064 -22.26 36.62 -44.52
N LYS A 1065 -23.40 36.43 -43.86
CA LYS A 1065 -24.69 36.32 -44.55
C LYS A 1065 -25.06 37.69 -45.11
N ASP A 1066 -25.16 37.80 -46.43
CA ASP A 1066 -26.08 38.73 -47.09
C ASP A 1066 -27.53 38.27 -46.89
#